data_AF-A0A222P063-F1
#
_entry.id   AF-A0A222P063-F1
#
_cell.length_a   1.000
_cell.length_b   1.000
_cell.length_c   1.000
_cell.angle_alpha   90.00
_cell.angle_beta   90.00
_cell.angle_gamma   90.00
#
_symmetry.space_group_name_H-M   'P 1'
#
loop_
_entity.id
_entity.type
_entity.pdbx_description
1 polymer ?
#
loop_
_entity_poly.entity_id
_entity_poly.type
_entity_poly.pdbx_seq_one_letter_code
_entity_poly.pdbx_strand_id
1 'polypeptide(L)'
;MRKYNSEEALLYAWRQKLNTIDTKREPLKKELLTLLDDVNANSSDRLIQFNKRKNTLLGDEHQQGWSWTANLNWLWNFISFISFGYLKLNSQPGSRLREALLITPEVDNQLVTIDSNAIETIFLDDSQFEAALFSEPQKALQDFRCRLQRLKKAEDTKENLQIIERLDALKRRLPPQDYQNYLIQLFEHAPKECLTYYYALYQKENIQDQYEFIESYLLAETLIKLYVSPEKDISAKENSHPFIFAAQELIILLSFLNSGINKIDPIKQILAESSFSPTREDLIRESIYLQVKKQILDVLEKKIDSTRFKYTSYDTPLKIIKDLYEYVNPKPHPLLMQVTRLVTEVLIRTHYNVVEEKQKEWSSDRLNYQTLNFFAGKILQTWPSDFHINSVKDNTSLLNPHQYASGIMRDYQPAEKHAVAILVSGSLNIKEGLKTARRIRCESQLTQLEKDWIVRRVLSVYPHLKPQLNSVLNKLVIFNSRNLSTTQENSFADMSATTLIALVDNNLKVSQDLQDIDKENEINNEALHALHHLITHCQLDIEQLSFIYHQLLPRCKEHCISEELFKYWQQQIKKQQSELLRFNATETSFKPSELELLLKENTEIATILNNYQEPFQRILMLCSHLQRLVESLNFSAAKDCARLAVNNFASLLDTLVSTSSPLTKKEVANAIMLLKDNLQPYLSEKQYASWYSKLLNFPSSHASSTEVVFFHAASFPEKPSDKSAEPTITKP
;
A
#
# COMPACT_ATOMS: atom_id res chain seq x y z
N MET A 1 -9.45 -9.86 35.38
CA MET A 1 -7.97 -9.88 35.42
C MET A 1 -7.41 -8.47 35.38
N ARG A 2 -6.20 -8.21 35.90
CA ARG A 2 -5.51 -6.91 35.71
C ARG A 2 -5.07 -6.77 34.24
N LYS A 3 -5.19 -5.58 33.64
CA LYS A 3 -4.70 -5.32 32.27
C LYS A 3 -3.17 -5.36 32.26
N TYR A 4 -2.57 -6.08 31.33
CA TYR A 4 -1.12 -6.07 31.17
C TYR A 4 -0.69 -4.81 30.40
N ASN A 5 -0.30 -3.76 31.12
CA ASN A 5 0.35 -2.59 30.55
C ASN A 5 1.73 -2.38 31.19
N SER A 6 2.54 -1.50 30.60
CA SER A 6 3.89 -1.21 31.10
C SER A 6 3.91 -0.71 32.54
N GLU A 7 2.85 -0.01 32.98
CA GLU A 7 2.70 0.48 34.34
C GLU A 7 2.43 -0.66 35.34
N GLU A 8 1.53 -1.59 35.04
CA GLU A 8 1.24 -2.78 35.86
C GLU A 8 2.44 -3.71 35.93
N ALA A 9 3.18 -3.85 34.83
CA ALA A 9 4.41 -4.64 34.83
C ALA A 9 5.46 -4.04 35.76
N LEU A 10 5.59 -2.70 35.78
CA LEU A 10 6.45 -1.99 36.71
C LEU A 10 5.96 -2.10 38.16
N LEU A 11 4.64 -1.97 38.41
CA LEU A 11 4.05 -2.15 39.74
C LEU A 11 4.29 -3.57 40.27
N TYR A 12 4.12 -4.59 39.43
CA TYR A 12 4.40 -5.98 39.77
C TYR A 12 5.88 -6.20 40.08
N ALA A 13 6.78 -5.66 39.25
CA ALA A 13 8.22 -5.76 39.48
C ALA A 13 8.64 -5.09 40.79
N TRP A 14 8.04 -3.94 41.12
CA TRP A 14 8.22 -3.28 42.42
C TRP A 14 7.71 -4.14 43.57
N ARG A 15 6.54 -4.77 43.43
CA ARG A 15 5.97 -5.65 44.46
C ARG A 15 6.88 -6.85 44.72
N GLN A 16 7.36 -7.51 43.67
CA GLN A 16 8.30 -8.62 43.78
C GLN A 16 9.60 -8.19 44.47
N LYS A 17 10.17 -7.07 44.02
CA LYS A 17 11.37 -6.49 44.64
C LYS A 17 11.16 -6.16 46.10
N LEU A 18 10.02 -5.59 46.48
CA LEU A 18 9.73 -5.26 47.87
C LEU A 18 9.53 -6.50 48.74
N ASN A 19 8.88 -7.54 48.21
CA ASN A 19 8.64 -8.78 48.92
C ASN A 19 9.94 -9.54 49.24
N THR A 20 10.92 -9.54 48.34
CA THR A 20 12.21 -10.24 48.52
C THR A 20 13.18 -9.55 49.47
N ILE A 21 12.97 -8.28 49.80
CA ILE A 21 13.83 -7.54 50.75
C ILE A 21 13.50 -7.92 52.18
N ASP A 22 14.53 -8.36 52.91
CA ASP A 22 14.52 -8.46 54.37
C ASP A 22 14.91 -7.10 55.00
N THR A 23 13.99 -6.49 55.76
CA THR A 23 14.18 -5.17 56.37
C THR A 23 13.56 -5.08 57.76
N LYS A 24 14.22 -4.36 58.68
CA LYS A 24 13.65 -4.05 60.01
C LYS A 24 12.52 -3.02 59.96
N ARG A 25 12.26 -2.39 58.79
CA ARG A 25 11.23 -1.36 58.58
C ARG A 25 9.94 -1.95 58.01
N GLU A 26 9.45 -3.03 58.61
CA GLU A 26 8.23 -3.73 58.18
C GLU A 26 6.99 -2.82 58.03
N PRO A 27 6.72 -1.83 58.90
CA PRO A 27 5.56 -0.93 58.71
C PRO A 27 5.61 -0.14 57.40
N LEU A 28 6.79 0.37 57.01
CA LEU A 28 6.97 1.12 55.77
C LEU A 28 6.96 0.22 54.54
N LYS A 29 7.51 -1.00 54.65
CA LYS A 29 7.39 -2.03 53.61
C LYS A 29 5.92 -2.36 53.36
N LYS A 30 5.14 -2.59 54.42
CA LYS A 30 3.69 -2.82 54.34
C LYS A 30 2.95 -1.64 53.72
N GLU A 31 3.27 -0.41 54.11
CA GLU A 31 2.67 0.80 53.52
C GLU A 31 2.91 0.88 52.00
N LEU A 32 4.16 0.68 51.56
CA LEU A 32 4.50 0.68 50.14
C LEU A 32 3.82 -0.46 49.37
N LEU A 33 3.78 -1.67 49.94
CA LEU A 33 3.05 -2.80 49.35
C LEU A 33 1.55 -2.51 49.25
N THR A 34 0.97 -1.84 50.26
CA THR A 34 -0.46 -1.45 50.24
C THR A 34 -0.75 -0.49 49.09
N LEU A 35 0.15 0.47 48.82
CA LEU A 35 0.00 1.39 47.68
C LEU A 35 0.08 0.68 46.32
N LEU A 36 0.89 -0.38 46.22
CA LEU A 36 0.99 -1.18 45.00
C LEU A 36 -0.21 -2.12 44.80
N ASP A 37 -0.82 -2.57 45.90
CA ASP A 37 -1.91 -3.56 45.93
C ASP A 37 -3.32 -2.95 45.99
N ASP A 38 -3.47 -1.62 45.95
CA ASP A 38 -4.78 -0.95 45.96
C ASP A 38 -5.59 -1.27 44.69
N VAL A 39 -6.44 -2.30 44.79
CA VAL A 39 -7.27 -2.82 43.69
C VAL A 39 -8.30 -1.79 43.20
N ASN A 40 -8.64 -0.80 44.03
CA ASN A 40 -9.65 0.19 43.68
C ASN A 40 -9.09 1.36 42.86
N ALA A 41 -7.77 1.53 42.83
CA ALA A 41 -7.09 2.58 42.08
C ALA A 41 -6.56 2.08 40.73
N ASN A 42 -6.66 2.93 39.70
CA ASN A 42 -6.06 2.63 38.39
C ASN A 42 -4.52 2.53 38.49
N SER A 43 -3.89 1.87 37.52
CA SER A 43 -2.45 1.57 37.54
C SER A 43 -1.59 2.82 37.60
N SER A 44 -1.98 3.88 36.89
CA SER A 44 -1.24 5.15 36.85
C SER A 44 -1.29 5.87 38.20
N ASP A 45 -2.45 5.94 38.84
CA ASP A 45 -2.64 6.55 40.17
C ASP A 45 -1.84 5.78 41.22
N ARG A 46 -1.87 4.44 41.20
CA ARG A 46 -1.04 3.61 42.08
C ARG A 46 0.44 3.90 41.89
N LEU A 47 0.91 3.97 40.64
CA LEU A 47 2.31 4.24 40.33
C LEU A 47 2.72 5.65 40.76
N ILE A 48 1.86 6.65 40.57
CA ILE A 48 2.09 8.04 41.02
C ILE A 48 2.17 8.10 42.56
N GLN A 49 1.22 7.49 43.27
CA GLN A 49 1.21 7.47 44.72
C GLN A 49 2.43 6.72 45.28
N PHE A 50 2.76 5.57 44.70
CA PHE A 50 3.95 4.81 45.04
C PHE A 50 5.22 5.63 44.80
N ASN A 51 5.38 6.27 43.64
CA ASN A 51 6.55 7.08 43.32
C ASN A 51 6.65 8.32 44.20
N LYS A 52 5.53 8.97 44.53
CA LYS A 52 5.50 10.08 45.48
C LYS A 52 6.02 9.63 46.84
N ARG A 53 5.54 8.49 47.34
CA ARG A 53 5.97 7.95 48.63
C ARG A 53 7.43 7.48 48.60
N LYS A 54 7.84 6.78 47.54
CA LYS A 54 9.23 6.39 47.26
C LYS A 54 10.14 7.62 47.29
N ASN A 55 9.78 8.70 46.60
CA ASN A 55 10.60 9.91 46.54
C ASN A 55 10.69 10.61 47.90
N THR A 56 9.61 10.64 48.69
CA THR A 56 9.67 11.08 50.10
C THR A 56 10.60 10.21 50.94
N LEU A 57 10.62 8.89 50.71
CA LEU A 57 11.51 7.94 51.38
C LEU A 57 12.95 7.93 50.84
N LEU A 58 13.23 8.59 49.72
CA LEU A 58 14.56 8.75 49.15
C LEU A 58 15.15 10.16 49.35
N GLY A 59 14.30 11.18 49.57
CA GLY A 59 14.69 12.58 49.76
C GLY A 59 15.49 12.85 51.03
N ASP A 60 16.15 14.00 51.07
CA ASP A 60 17.14 14.35 52.11
C ASP A 60 16.50 14.65 53.48
N GLU A 61 15.22 15.03 53.50
CA GLU A 61 14.45 15.34 54.71
C GLU A 61 13.80 14.09 55.32
N HIS A 62 14.61 13.13 55.75
CA HIS A 62 14.07 12.06 56.58
C HIS A 62 13.79 12.59 57.98
N GLN A 63 12.57 12.35 58.47
CA GLN A 63 12.18 12.40 59.89
C GLN A 63 12.95 11.37 60.77
N GLN A 64 14.19 11.05 60.40
CA GLN A 64 15.18 10.40 61.25
C GLN A 64 15.93 11.53 61.94
N GLY A 65 15.46 11.92 63.11
CA GLY A 65 16.03 13.03 63.87
C GLY A 65 17.56 13.00 63.90
N TRP A 66 18.16 14.13 63.51
CA TRP A 66 19.48 14.66 63.87
C TRP A 66 20.73 13.76 63.84
N SER A 67 20.64 12.52 63.37
CA SER A 67 21.79 11.64 63.26
C SER A 67 21.83 11.11 61.83
N TRP A 68 23.01 11.17 61.19
CA TRP A 68 23.33 10.53 59.91
C TRP A 68 23.16 11.34 58.60
N THR A 69 23.36 12.66 58.62
CA THR A 69 23.72 13.40 57.39
C THR A 69 25.19 13.17 57.02
N ALA A 70 25.51 13.01 55.73
CA ALA A 70 26.88 12.89 55.19
C ALA A 70 27.81 14.06 55.58
N ASN A 71 27.24 15.22 55.91
CA ASN A 71 27.96 16.42 56.36
C ASN A 71 28.64 16.29 57.74
N LEU A 72 28.37 15.21 58.49
CA LEU A 72 28.98 14.92 59.80
C LEU A 72 30.02 13.79 59.75
N ASN A 73 30.47 13.37 58.56
CA ASN A 73 31.53 12.34 58.42
C ASN A 73 32.81 12.71 59.20
N TRP A 74 33.15 14.00 59.27
CA TRP A 74 34.31 14.46 60.04
C TRP A 74 34.14 14.23 61.55
N LEU A 75 32.93 14.45 62.09
CA LEU A 75 32.62 14.23 63.51
C LEU A 75 32.65 12.73 63.85
N TRP A 76 32.13 11.87 62.97
CA TRP A 76 32.21 10.42 63.15
C TRP A 76 33.62 9.87 63.02
N ASN A 77 34.41 10.40 62.08
CA ASN A 77 35.84 10.08 62.00
C ASN A 77 36.58 10.54 63.25
N PHE A 78 36.23 11.69 63.81
CA PHE A 78 36.79 12.20 65.06
C PHE A 78 36.39 11.34 66.27
N ILE A 79 35.13 10.92 66.38
CA ILE A 79 34.65 10.02 67.45
C ILE A 79 35.26 8.62 67.30
N SER A 80 35.35 8.09 66.08
CA SER A 80 36.05 6.83 65.75
C SER A 80 37.53 6.89 66.15
N PHE A 81 38.19 8.01 65.86
CA PHE A 81 39.58 8.26 66.20
C PHE A 81 39.81 8.37 67.71
N ILE A 82 38.95 9.11 68.43
CA ILE A 82 39.07 9.29 69.89
C ILE A 82 38.67 8.04 70.68
N SER A 83 37.77 7.23 70.13
CA SER A 83 37.29 6.00 70.82
C SER A 83 38.25 4.81 70.71
N PHE A 84 39.49 5.01 70.22
CA PHE A 84 40.56 3.99 70.16
C PHE A 84 40.07 2.59 69.73
N GLY A 85 39.22 2.54 68.70
CA GLY A 85 38.73 1.29 68.11
C GLY A 85 37.79 0.44 68.99
N TYR A 86 37.39 0.90 70.18
CA TYR A 86 36.49 0.14 71.06
C TYR A 86 35.00 0.25 70.70
N LEU A 87 34.62 1.32 70.00
CA LEU A 87 33.30 1.43 69.40
C LEU A 87 33.41 0.99 67.94
N LYS A 88 32.96 -0.24 67.64
CA LYS A 88 32.50 -0.57 66.28
C LYS A 88 31.27 0.29 65.99
N LEU A 89 31.51 1.56 65.64
CA LEU A 89 30.51 2.43 65.07
C LEU A 89 30.05 1.77 63.77
N ASN A 90 28.87 1.20 63.87
CA ASN A 90 28.18 0.49 62.83
C ASN A 90 28.10 1.44 61.63
N SER A 91 28.95 1.23 60.61
CA SER A 91 28.76 1.81 59.29
C SER A 91 27.50 1.16 58.72
N GLN A 92 26.32 1.55 59.22
CA GLN A 92 25.10 1.02 58.67
C GLN A 92 24.98 1.63 57.27
N PRO A 93 25.07 0.84 56.19
CA PRO A 93 24.47 1.27 54.94
C PRO A 93 23.02 1.63 55.27
N GLY A 94 22.46 2.65 54.61
CA GLY A 94 21.06 3.02 54.82
C GLY A 94 20.14 1.79 54.78
N SER A 95 18.94 1.89 55.37
CA SER A 95 17.98 0.76 55.39
C SER A 95 17.98 -0.01 54.06
N ARG A 96 18.12 -1.34 54.09
CA ARG A 96 18.06 -2.23 52.89
C ARG A 96 16.86 -1.91 51.99
N LEU A 97 15.77 -1.43 52.58
CA LEU A 97 14.59 -0.92 51.87
C LEU A 97 14.91 0.32 51.01
N ARG A 98 15.67 1.30 51.53
CA ARG A 98 16.11 2.50 50.80
C ARG A 98 17.04 2.11 49.65
N GLU A 99 18.00 1.24 49.90
CA GLU A 99 18.93 0.74 48.87
C GLU A 99 18.19 0.07 47.71
N ALA A 100 17.19 -0.77 48.02
CA ALA A 100 16.37 -1.40 47.00
C ALA A 100 15.44 -0.44 46.25
N LEU A 101 14.96 0.63 46.90
CA LEU A 101 14.14 1.67 46.26
C LEU A 101 14.93 2.57 45.31
N LEU A 102 16.25 2.71 45.48
CA LEU A 102 17.11 3.52 44.61
C LEU A 102 17.19 2.94 43.19
N ILE A 103 17.26 1.61 43.07
CA ILE A 103 17.36 0.93 41.79
C ILE A 103 15.94 0.62 41.31
N THR A 104 15.52 1.17 40.17
CA THR A 104 14.24 0.77 39.55
C THR A 104 14.36 -0.67 39.03
N PRO A 105 13.39 -1.56 39.31
CA PRO A 105 13.45 -2.92 38.79
C PRO A 105 13.34 -2.89 37.26
N GLU A 106 14.12 -3.74 36.60
CA GLU A 106 13.99 -3.96 35.16
C GLU A 106 12.68 -4.70 34.89
N VAL A 107 11.89 -4.15 33.96
CA VAL A 107 10.69 -4.81 33.46
C VAL A 107 11.11 -5.55 32.20
N ASP A 108 10.96 -6.87 32.21
CA ASP A 108 11.04 -7.61 30.97
C ASP A 108 9.94 -7.11 30.03
N ASN A 109 10.33 -6.46 28.94
CA ASN A 109 9.42 -6.00 27.88
C ASN A 109 9.64 -6.79 26.58
N GLN A 110 10.37 -7.92 26.64
CA GLN A 110 10.63 -8.70 25.45
C GLN A 110 9.31 -9.29 24.93
N LEU A 111 9.15 -9.24 23.61
CA LEU A 111 8.06 -9.89 22.92
C LEU A 111 8.22 -11.40 23.05
N VAL A 112 7.11 -12.10 23.29
CA VAL A 112 7.13 -13.55 23.35
C VAL A 112 7.23 -14.10 21.93
N THR A 113 8.31 -14.83 21.65
CA THR A 113 8.45 -15.55 20.37
C THR A 113 7.68 -16.87 20.42
N ILE A 114 6.92 -17.15 19.36
CA ILE A 114 6.20 -18.42 19.22
C ILE A 114 7.22 -19.53 18.96
N ASP A 115 7.50 -20.35 19.98
CA ASP A 115 8.23 -21.59 19.77
C ASP A 115 7.27 -22.66 19.27
N SER A 116 7.55 -23.20 18.08
CA SER A 116 6.66 -24.16 17.41
C SER A 116 6.78 -25.58 18.00
N ASN A 117 7.80 -25.82 18.83
CA ASN A 117 8.19 -27.15 19.31
C ASN A 117 7.83 -27.43 20.79
N ALA A 118 7.25 -26.47 21.52
CA ALA A 118 6.84 -26.69 22.91
C ALA A 118 5.44 -27.33 22.99
N ILE A 119 5.39 -28.63 23.25
CA ILE A 119 4.15 -29.44 23.37
C ILE A 119 3.86 -29.74 24.86
N GLU A 120 4.28 -28.88 25.79
CA GLU A 120 3.85 -29.04 27.18
C GLU A 120 2.41 -28.53 27.30
N THR A 121 1.51 -29.41 27.75
CA THR A 121 0.12 -29.05 28.04
C THR A 121 0.06 -28.37 29.39
N ILE A 122 -0.15 -27.05 29.38
CA ILE A 122 -0.18 -26.23 30.59
C ILE A 122 -1.59 -25.65 30.73
N PHE A 123 -2.19 -25.79 31.92
CA PHE A 123 -3.46 -25.15 32.28
C PHE A 123 -3.28 -24.40 33.60
N LEU A 124 -3.27 -23.08 33.51
CA LEU A 124 -3.13 -22.19 34.65
C LEU A 124 -4.51 -21.73 35.12
N ASP A 125 -4.72 -21.69 36.44
CA ASP A 125 -5.83 -20.92 37.02
C ASP A 125 -5.61 -19.41 36.82
N ASP A 126 -6.59 -18.57 37.18
CA ASP A 126 -6.49 -17.13 36.91
C ASP A 126 -5.38 -16.43 37.70
N SER A 127 -5.08 -16.89 38.91
CA SER A 127 -4.00 -16.34 39.75
C SER A 127 -2.62 -16.72 39.20
N GLN A 128 -2.48 -17.99 38.79
CA GLN A 128 -1.29 -18.52 38.15
C GLN A 128 -1.04 -17.88 36.78
N PHE A 129 -2.10 -17.66 36.01
CA PHE A 129 -2.01 -16.97 34.72
C PHE A 129 -1.57 -15.51 34.91
N GLU A 130 -2.19 -14.78 35.84
CA GLU A 130 -1.79 -13.41 36.15
C GLU A 130 -0.33 -13.33 36.60
N ALA A 131 0.14 -14.25 37.45
CA ALA A 131 1.55 -14.31 37.83
C ALA A 131 2.45 -14.58 36.61
N ALA A 132 2.07 -15.56 35.77
CA ALA A 132 2.82 -15.94 34.59
C ALA A 132 2.92 -14.82 33.55
N LEU A 133 1.91 -13.96 33.39
CA LEU A 133 1.96 -12.80 32.48
C LEU A 133 3.18 -11.90 32.75
N PHE A 134 3.57 -11.76 34.01
CA PHE A 134 4.68 -10.89 34.42
C PHE A 134 6.00 -11.63 34.62
N SER A 135 5.98 -12.86 35.16
CA SER A 135 7.21 -13.58 35.49
C SER A 135 7.66 -14.56 34.41
N GLU A 136 6.74 -15.18 33.68
CA GLU A 136 7.00 -16.28 32.74
C GLU A 136 6.04 -16.21 31.53
N PRO A 137 6.12 -15.16 30.70
CA PRO A 137 5.09 -14.86 29.69
C PRO A 137 4.96 -15.94 28.61
N GLN A 138 6.01 -16.75 28.38
CA GLN A 138 5.95 -17.96 27.55
C GLN A 138 4.97 -19.01 28.11
N LYS A 139 4.91 -19.21 29.43
CA LYS A 139 3.95 -20.14 30.05
C LYS A 139 2.52 -19.63 29.94
N ALA A 140 2.31 -18.31 30.08
CA ALA A 140 1.00 -17.69 29.86
C ALA A 140 0.53 -17.85 28.40
N LEU A 141 1.43 -17.63 27.43
CA LEU A 141 1.12 -17.88 26.02
C LEU A 141 0.83 -19.36 25.73
N GLN A 142 1.57 -20.29 26.34
CA GLN A 142 1.34 -21.72 26.16
C GLN A 142 -0.01 -22.17 26.72
N ASP A 143 -0.40 -21.70 27.92
CA ASP A 143 -1.75 -21.93 28.46
C ASP A 143 -2.84 -21.42 27.52
N PHE A 144 -2.70 -20.19 27.01
CA PHE A 144 -3.62 -19.64 26.04
C PHE A 144 -3.72 -20.51 24.78
N ARG A 145 -2.58 -20.96 24.21
CA ARG A 145 -2.56 -21.83 23.03
C ARG A 145 -3.22 -23.18 23.30
N CYS A 146 -2.97 -23.80 24.45
CA CYS A 146 -3.58 -25.07 24.84
C CYS A 146 -5.10 -24.94 24.96
N ARG A 147 -5.61 -23.83 25.52
CA ARG A 147 -7.05 -23.55 25.59
C ARG A 147 -7.63 -23.25 24.21
N LEU A 148 -6.94 -22.47 23.40
CA LEU A 148 -7.36 -22.15 22.03
C LEU A 148 -7.50 -23.40 21.16
N GLN A 149 -6.58 -24.37 21.29
CA GLN A 149 -6.63 -25.63 20.55
C GLN A 149 -7.77 -26.55 21.01
N ARG A 150 -8.22 -26.42 22.26
CA ARG A 150 -9.31 -27.23 22.84
C ARG A 150 -10.69 -26.67 22.59
N LEU A 151 -10.81 -25.44 22.08
CA LEU A 151 -12.09 -24.85 21.67
C LEU A 151 -12.79 -25.78 20.68
N LYS A 152 -13.94 -26.32 21.09
CA LYS A 152 -14.88 -27.00 20.22
C LYS A 152 -16.06 -26.08 19.92
N LYS A 153 -16.64 -26.22 18.72
CA LYS A 153 -17.70 -25.37 18.15
C LYS A 153 -19.00 -25.24 18.98
N ALA A 154 -19.16 -25.93 20.10
CA ALA A 154 -20.41 -25.98 20.87
C ALA A 154 -20.19 -25.99 22.40
N GLU A 155 -19.16 -25.30 22.91
CA GLU A 155 -18.80 -25.32 24.33
C GLU A 155 -18.85 -23.92 24.99
N ASP A 156 -19.01 -23.98 26.31
CA ASP A 156 -19.34 -22.95 27.32
C ASP A 156 -18.96 -21.49 27.02
N THR A 157 -19.95 -20.59 26.97
CA THR A 157 -19.78 -19.13 26.86
C THR A 157 -18.80 -18.58 27.91
N LYS A 158 -18.76 -19.16 29.11
CA LYS A 158 -17.84 -18.74 30.16
C LYS A 158 -16.38 -19.07 29.82
N GLU A 159 -16.13 -20.24 29.23
CA GLU A 159 -14.79 -20.64 28.79
C GLU A 159 -14.33 -19.77 27.62
N ASN A 160 -15.21 -19.50 26.66
CA ASN A 160 -14.93 -18.60 25.54
C ASN A 160 -14.51 -17.20 26.02
N LEU A 161 -15.26 -16.62 26.97
CA LEU A 161 -14.93 -15.32 27.57
C LEU A 161 -13.58 -15.35 28.31
N GLN A 162 -13.29 -16.43 29.04
CA GLN A 162 -12.00 -16.57 29.74
C GLN A 162 -10.82 -16.59 28.74
N ILE A 163 -10.96 -17.29 27.61
CA ILE A 163 -9.91 -17.34 26.58
C ILE A 163 -9.73 -15.97 25.92
N ILE A 164 -10.82 -15.25 25.66
CA ILE A 164 -10.79 -13.88 25.12
C ILE A 164 -10.06 -12.93 26.07
N GLU A 165 -10.40 -12.96 27.36
CA GLU A 165 -9.74 -12.15 28.39
C GLU A 165 -8.25 -12.45 28.49
N ARG A 166 -7.85 -13.72 28.36
CA ARG A 166 -6.43 -14.12 28.38
C ARG A 166 -5.66 -13.61 27.16
N LEU A 167 -6.28 -13.58 25.97
CA LEU A 167 -5.64 -12.99 24.77
C LEU A 167 -5.48 -11.47 24.91
N ASP A 168 -6.51 -10.77 25.40
CA ASP A 168 -6.43 -9.32 25.64
C ASP A 168 -5.32 -9.00 26.66
N ALA A 169 -5.19 -9.81 27.71
CA ALA A 169 -4.09 -9.68 28.67
C ALA A 169 -2.71 -9.94 28.05
N LEU A 170 -2.60 -10.75 26.99
CA LEU A 170 -1.35 -11.01 26.27
C LEU A 170 -1.06 -10.01 25.15
N LYS A 171 -2.03 -9.17 24.77
CA LYS A 171 -2.00 -8.23 23.63
C LYS A 171 -0.66 -7.53 23.44
N ARG A 172 -0.16 -6.86 24.48
CA ARG A 172 1.09 -6.06 24.44
C ARG A 172 2.40 -6.86 24.52
N ARG A 173 2.31 -8.18 24.71
CA ARG A 173 3.46 -9.10 24.71
C ARG A 173 3.59 -9.88 23.41
N LEU A 174 2.58 -9.79 22.55
CA LEU A 174 2.56 -10.44 21.24
C LEU A 174 2.89 -9.43 20.14
N PRO A 175 3.63 -9.83 19.11
CA PRO A 175 3.65 -9.10 17.86
C PRO A 175 2.21 -8.88 17.34
N PRO A 176 1.89 -7.70 16.76
CA PRO A 176 0.54 -7.40 16.24
C PRO A 176 -0.02 -8.47 15.29
N GLN A 177 0.85 -9.07 14.47
CA GLN A 177 0.49 -10.14 13.53
C GLN A 177 0.07 -11.42 14.26
N ASP A 178 0.80 -11.81 15.30
CA ASP A 178 0.48 -13.00 16.10
C ASP A 178 -0.81 -12.81 16.88
N TYR A 179 -0.97 -11.62 17.49
CA TYR A 179 -2.23 -11.23 18.13
C TYR A 179 -3.39 -11.29 17.14
N GLN A 180 -3.23 -10.73 15.95
CA GLN A 180 -4.25 -10.79 14.90
C GLN A 180 -4.63 -12.23 14.53
N ASN A 181 -3.66 -13.12 14.36
CA ASN A 181 -3.89 -14.52 14.00
C ASN A 181 -4.69 -15.28 15.07
N TYR A 182 -4.40 -15.03 16.34
CA TYR A 182 -5.15 -15.63 17.45
C TYR A 182 -6.55 -15.02 17.58
N LEU A 183 -6.66 -13.70 17.41
CA LEU A 183 -7.93 -13.01 17.51
C LEU A 183 -8.90 -13.44 16.39
N ILE A 184 -8.40 -13.64 15.16
CA ILE A 184 -9.20 -14.20 14.06
C ILE A 184 -9.80 -15.56 14.45
N GLN A 185 -8.98 -16.47 14.99
CA GLN A 185 -9.47 -17.79 15.40
C GLN A 185 -10.58 -17.69 16.45
N LEU A 186 -10.48 -16.75 17.39
CA LEU A 186 -11.53 -16.50 18.37
C LEU A 186 -12.81 -15.92 17.75
N PHE A 187 -12.70 -14.95 16.84
CA PHE A 187 -13.86 -14.40 16.12
C PHE A 187 -14.53 -15.45 15.21
N GLU A 188 -13.79 -16.41 14.67
CA GLU A 188 -14.35 -17.53 13.92
C GLU A 188 -15.08 -18.55 14.82
N HIS A 189 -14.58 -18.78 16.04
CA HIS A 189 -15.15 -19.75 16.97
C HIS A 189 -16.31 -19.20 17.82
N ALA A 190 -16.14 -18.00 18.36
CA ALA A 190 -17.03 -17.35 19.32
C ALA A 190 -17.30 -15.88 18.91
N PRO A 191 -17.91 -15.64 17.72
CA PRO A 191 -18.08 -14.30 17.16
C PRO A 191 -18.89 -13.36 18.07
N LYS A 192 -19.93 -13.87 18.74
CA LYS A 192 -20.81 -13.04 19.59
C LYS A 192 -20.13 -12.62 20.88
N GLU A 193 -19.42 -13.55 21.53
CA GLU A 193 -18.63 -13.30 22.73
C GLU A 193 -17.51 -12.29 22.43
N CYS A 194 -16.80 -12.47 21.30
CA CYS A 194 -15.79 -11.52 20.85
C CYS A 194 -16.38 -10.14 20.58
N LEU A 195 -17.49 -10.05 19.83
CA LEU A 195 -18.18 -8.78 19.60
C LEU A 195 -18.58 -8.10 20.91
N THR A 196 -19.18 -8.84 21.85
CA THR A 196 -19.63 -8.31 23.14
C THR A 196 -18.46 -7.76 23.97
N TYR A 197 -17.38 -8.54 24.05
CA TYR A 197 -16.20 -8.18 24.83
C TYR A 197 -15.46 -6.98 24.23
N TYR A 198 -15.05 -7.06 22.96
CA TYR A 198 -14.25 -6.02 22.32
C TYR A 198 -15.06 -4.76 22.02
N TYR A 199 -16.38 -4.84 21.80
CA TYR A 199 -17.21 -3.64 21.72
C TYR A 199 -17.27 -2.90 23.06
N ALA A 200 -17.35 -3.62 24.19
CA ALA A 200 -17.32 -3.01 25.52
C ALA A 200 -15.96 -2.37 25.84
N LEU A 201 -14.85 -2.90 25.31
CA LEU A 201 -13.52 -2.28 25.39
C LEU A 201 -13.43 -1.03 24.50
N TYR A 202 -13.88 -1.13 23.25
CA TYR A 202 -13.91 -0.04 22.28
C TYR A 202 -14.60 1.22 22.81
N GLN A 203 -15.66 1.06 23.61
CA GLN A 203 -16.37 2.20 24.23
C GLN A 203 -15.59 2.91 25.33
N LYS A 204 -14.61 2.25 25.95
CA LYS A 204 -13.86 2.76 27.10
C LYS A 204 -12.53 3.39 26.70
N GLU A 205 -11.97 3.00 25.57
CA GLU A 205 -10.62 3.39 25.15
C GLU A 205 -10.67 4.46 24.05
N ASN A 206 -9.81 5.48 24.16
CA ASN A 206 -9.84 6.66 23.30
C ASN A 206 -8.56 6.80 22.45
N ILE A 207 -7.64 5.84 22.54
CA ILE A 207 -6.36 5.83 21.82
C ILE A 207 -6.42 4.72 20.78
N GLN A 208 -5.99 5.01 19.56
CA GLN A 208 -5.98 4.06 18.45
C GLN A 208 -4.53 3.66 18.13
N ASP A 209 -4.11 2.49 18.59
CA ASP A 209 -2.86 1.83 18.18
C ASP A 209 -3.12 0.70 17.16
N GLN A 210 -2.07 -0.06 16.81
CA GLN A 210 -2.17 -1.15 15.82
C GLN A 210 -3.12 -2.26 16.24
N TYR A 211 -3.18 -2.58 17.52
CA TYR A 211 -4.04 -3.63 18.04
C TYR A 211 -5.50 -3.17 18.10
N GLU A 212 -5.77 -1.94 18.56
CA GLU A 212 -7.14 -1.41 18.52
C GLU A 212 -7.66 -1.28 17.08
N PHE A 213 -6.77 -0.97 16.12
CA PHE A 213 -7.12 -1.03 14.71
C PHE A 213 -7.53 -2.46 14.28
N ILE A 214 -6.73 -3.48 14.60
CA ILE A 214 -7.04 -4.89 14.30
C ILE A 214 -8.39 -5.30 14.92
N GLU A 215 -8.62 -4.97 16.19
CA GLU A 215 -9.86 -5.26 16.91
C GLU A 215 -11.07 -4.57 16.24
N SER A 216 -10.98 -3.26 15.98
CA SER A 216 -12.06 -2.51 15.34
C SER A 216 -12.39 -3.00 13.93
N TYR A 217 -11.37 -3.44 13.18
CA TYR A 217 -11.54 -4.03 11.88
C TYR A 217 -12.28 -5.39 11.97
N LEU A 218 -11.88 -6.26 12.91
CA LEU A 218 -12.53 -7.56 13.14
C LEU A 218 -13.96 -7.44 13.66
N LEU A 219 -14.22 -6.44 14.53
CA LEU A 219 -15.57 -6.07 14.94
C LEU A 219 -16.42 -5.73 13.71
N ALA A 220 -15.92 -4.85 12.83
CA ALA A 220 -16.63 -4.44 11.63
C ALA A 220 -16.93 -5.62 10.68
N GLU A 221 -15.93 -6.46 10.42
CA GLU A 221 -16.06 -7.65 9.57
C GLU A 221 -17.10 -8.64 10.13
N THR A 222 -17.08 -8.88 11.44
CA THR A 222 -18.00 -9.81 12.10
C THR A 222 -19.42 -9.26 12.15
N LEU A 223 -19.60 -7.96 12.39
CA LEU A 223 -20.92 -7.31 12.33
C LEU A 223 -21.56 -7.47 10.95
N ILE A 224 -20.78 -7.29 9.87
CA ILE A 224 -21.28 -7.46 8.50
C ILE A 224 -21.64 -8.92 8.23
N LYS A 225 -20.79 -9.85 8.65
CA LYS A 225 -21.02 -11.29 8.48
C LYS A 225 -22.30 -11.75 9.19
N LEU A 226 -22.54 -11.29 10.42
CA LEU A 226 -23.72 -11.68 11.20
C LEU A 226 -24.99 -10.97 10.76
N TYR A 227 -24.95 -9.65 10.49
CA TYR A 227 -26.17 -8.85 10.35
C TYR A 227 -26.51 -8.44 8.93
N VAL A 228 -25.57 -8.49 7.99
CA VAL A 228 -25.80 -8.13 6.58
C VAL A 228 -25.89 -9.37 5.69
N SER A 229 -25.06 -10.39 5.93
CA SER A 229 -25.02 -11.67 5.19
C SER A 229 -24.92 -11.50 3.66
N PRO A 230 -23.71 -11.24 3.13
CA PRO A 230 -23.49 -10.90 1.73
C PRO A 230 -23.61 -12.06 0.72
N GLU A 231 -23.77 -13.31 1.18
CA GLU A 231 -23.63 -14.54 0.35
C GLU A 231 -24.96 -15.12 -0.17
N LYS A 232 -26.04 -14.31 -0.24
CA LYS A 232 -27.31 -14.76 -0.83
C LYS A 232 -27.36 -14.49 -2.33
N ASP A 233 -27.61 -15.53 -3.12
CA ASP A 233 -27.87 -15.41 -4.56
C ASP A 233 -29.10 -14.53 -4.81
N ILE A 234 -28.96 -13.55 -5.70
CA ILE A 234 -30.06 -12.66 -6.10
C ILE A 234 -30.92 -13.42 -7.11
N SER A 235 -32.16 -13.74 -6.74
CA SER A 235 -33.06 -14.35 -7.71
C SER A 235 -33.55 -13.30 -8.73
N ALA A 236 -33.86 -13.73 -9.96
CA ALA A 236 -34.40 -12.83 -10.99
C ALA A 236 -35.71 -12.11 -10.57
N LYS A 237 -36.40 -12.60 -9.53
CA LYS A 237 -37.66 -12.07 -9.01
C LYS A 237 -37.49 -10.96 -7.95
N GLU A 238 -36.30 -10.78 -7.38
CA GLU A 238 -36.06 -9.77 -6.35
C GLU A 238 -35.78 -8.42 -7.00
N ASN A 239 -36.47 -7.34 -6.59
CA ASN A 239 -36.32 -6.00 -7.18
C ASN A 239 -35.22 -5.14 -6.51
N SER A 240 -34.63 -5.65 -5.45
CA SER A 240 -33.58 -5.00 -4.67
C SER A 240 -32.74 -6.08 -4.01
N HIS A 241 -31.44 -5.84 -3.86
CA HIS A 241 -30.58 -6.83 -3.24
C HIS A 241 -31.03 -7.13 -1.80
N PRO A 242 -31.17 -8.42 -1.39
CA PRO A 242 -31.72 -8.80 -0.09
C PRO A 242 -30.98 -8.22 1.13
N PHE A 243 -29.72 -7.82 1.01
CA PHE A 243 -28.95 -7.29 2.14
C PHE A 243 -28.83 -5.76 2.16
N ILE A 244 -29.27 -5.03 1.12
CA ILE A 244 -29.10 -3.56 1.07
C ILE A 244 -29.80 -2.88 2.24
N PHE A 245 -31.00 -3.33 2.58
CA PHE A 245 -31.74 -2.79 3.72
C PHE A 245 -31.03 -3.11 5.05
N ALA A 246 -30.55 -4.34 5.23
CA ALA A 246 -29.80 -4.74 6.42
C ALA A 246 -28.50 -3.91 6.59
N ALA A 247 -27.81 -3.62 5.47
CA ALA A 247 -26.65 -2.74 5.47
C ALA A 247 -27.03 -1.31 5.89
N GLN A 248 -28.09 -0.73 5.31
CA GLN A 248 -28.56 0.59 5.70
C GLN A 248 -28.99 0.66 7.17
N GLU A 249 -29.70 -0.35 7.68
CA GLU A 249 -30.08 -0.47 9.09
C GLU A 249 -28.86 -0.46 9.99
N LEU A 250 -27.85 -1.29 9.70
CA LEU A 250 -26.62 -1.35 10.50
C LEU A 250 -25.89 0.01 10.54
N ILE A 251 -25.77 0.70 9.40
CA ILE A 251 -25.18 2.04 9.37
C ILE A 251 -26.01 3.04 10.18
N ILE A 252 -27.34 2.97 10.15
CA ILE A 252 -28.21 3.83 10.98
C ILE A 252 -27.95 3.60 12.47
N LEU A 253 -27.90 2.34 12.91
CA LEU A 253 -27.65 1.99 14.31
C LEU A 253 -26.29 2.52 14.80
N LEU A 254 -25.25 2.38 13.98
CA LEU A 254 -23.91 2.90 14.29
C LEU A 254 -23.85 4.42 14.26
N SER A 255 -24.52 5.06 13.28
CA SER A 255 -24.59 6.52 13.18
C SER A 255 -25.33 7.14 14.35
N PHE A 256 -26.35 6.44 14.88
CA PHE A 256 -27.08 6.86 16.06
C PHE A 256 -26.13 7.03 17.25
N LEU A 257 -25.21 6.07 17.52
CA LEU A 257 -24.28 6.08 18.66
C LEU A 257 -23.48 7.38 18.86
N ASN A 258 -23.25 8.15 17.80
CA ASN A 258 -22.47 9.39 17.86
C ASN A 258 -23.27 10.66 17.46
N SER A 259 -24.60 10.55 17.46
CA SER A 259 -25.52 11.64 17.14
C SER A 259 -25.82 12.59 18.31
N GLY A 260 -25.44 12.22 19.53
CA GLY A 260 -25.81 12.96 20.76
C GLY A 260 -27.28 12.84 21.16
N ILE A 261 -28.07 12.04 20.44
CA ILE A 261 -29.51 11.82 20.66
C ILE A 261 -29.77 10.66 21.67
N ASN A 262 -28.73 9.88 21.96
CA ASN A 262 -28.90 8.51 22.40
C ASN A 262 -29.36 8.38 23.85
N LYS A 263 -30.49 7.69 24.04
CA LYS A 263 -30.91 7.15 25.33
C LYS A 263 -30.51 5.68 25.51
N ILE A 264 -30.20 5.02 24.41
CA ILE A 264 -29.89 3.59 24.33
C ILE A 264 -28.66 3.36 23.45
N ASP A 265 -27.96 2.27 23.72
CA ASP A 265 -26.90 1.75 22.85
C ASP A 265 -27.46 0.56 22.05
N PRO A 266 -27.86 0.77 20.78
CA PRO A 266 -28.51 -0.27 19.99
C PRO A 266 -27.62 -1.49 19.75
N ILE A 267 -26.31 -1.30 19.57
CA ILE A 267 -25.39 -2.41 19.32
C ILE A 267 -25.26 -3.27 20.57
N LYS A 268 -25.13 -2.66 21.76
CA LYS A 268 -25.11 -3.41 23.02
C LYS A 268 -26.40 -4.18 23.27
N GLN A 269 -27.56 -3.62 22.91
CA GLN A 269 -28.84 -4.33 23.02
C GLN A 269 -28.92 -5.54 22.09
N ILE A 270 -28.52 -5.38 20.83
CA ILE A 270 -28.46 -6.47 19.85
C ILE A 270 -27.53 -7.60 20.34
N LEU A 271 -26.42 -7.27 20.97
CA LEU A 271 -25.46 -8.25 21.49
C LEU A 271 -25.91 -8.92 22.80
N ALA A 272 -26.77 -8.28 23.59
CA ALA A 272 -27.21 -8.78 24.90
C ALA A 272 -28.34 -9.83 24.82
N GLU A 273 -29.12 -9.86 23.74
CA GLU A 273 -30.30 -10.73 23.63
C GLU A 273 -29.94 -12.10 23.05
N SER A 274 -29.70 -13.06 23.95
CA SER A 274 -29.28 -14.43 23.67
C SER A 274 -30.47 -15.34 23.34
N SER A 275 -30.78 -15.51 22.05
CA SER A 275 -31.57 -16.67 21.63
C SER A 275 -31.10 -17.24 20.29
N PHE A 276 -30.78 -18.55 20.31
CA PHE A 276 -30.13 -19.35 19.25
C PHE A 276 -31.02 -19.64 18.02
N SER A 277 -31.98 -18.78 17.70
CA SER A 277 -32.82 -18.95 16.52
C SER A 277 -32.60 -17.79 15.55
N PRO A 278 -32.12 -18.04 14.31
CA PRO A 278 -31.92 -16.98 13.33
C PRO A 278 -33.21 -16.17 13.07
N THR A 279 -34.37 -16.83 13.14
CA THR A 279 -35.68 -16.17 13.03
C THR A 279 -35.99 -15.21 14.17
N ARG A 280 -35.47 -15.47 15.38
CA ARG A 280 -35.66 -14.60 16.54
C ARG A 280 -34.65 -13.46 16.57
N GLU A 281 -33.45 -13.67 16.05
CA GLU A 281 -32.42 -12.63 15.92
C GLU A 281 -32.81 -11.53 14.92
N ASP A 282 -33.37 -11.90 13.77
CA ASP A 282 -33.87 -10.93 12.80
C ASP A 282 -35.01 -10.06 13.37
N LEU A 283 -35.94 -10.66 14.13
CA LEU A 283 -37.03 -9.95 14.81
C LEU A 283 -36.50 -8.98 15.88
N ILE A 284 -35.49 -9.39 16.64
CA ILE A 284 -34.85 -8.54 17.65
C ILE A 284 -34.17 -7.34 16.97
N ARG A 285 -33.37 -7.59 15.92
CA ARG A 285 -32.72 -6.52 15.14
C ARG A 285 -33.76 -5.52 14.62
N GLU A 286 -34.82 -6.02 13.99
CA GLU A 286 -35.89 -5.19 13.45
C GLU A 286 -36.56 -4.35 14.55
N SER A 287 -36.85 -4.95 15.70
CA SER A 287 -37.46 -4.23 16.83
C SER A 287 -36.59 -3.08 17.35
N ILE A 288 -35.28 -3.31 17.47
CA ILE A 288 -34.30 -2.30 17.91
C ILE A 288 -34.16 -1.20 16.85
N TYR A 289 -34.10 -1.58 15.57
CA TYR A 289 -34.10 -0.63 14.46
C TYR A 289 -35.35 0.25 14.47
N LEU A 290 -36.55 -0.30 14.65
CA LEU A 290 -37.79 0.47 14.71
C LEU A 290 -37.81 1.44 15.90
N GLN A 291 -37.25 1.04 17.05
CA GLN A 291 -37.09 1.93 18.21
C GLN A 291 -36.12 3.08 17.94
N VAL A 292 -34.99 2.80 17.28
CA VAL A 292 -34.00 3.83 16.88
C VAL A 292 -34.59 4.74 15.80
N LYS A 293 -35.26 4.19 14.79
CA LYS A 293 -35.98 4.94 13.75
C LYS A 293 -36.93 5.94 14.36
N LYS A 294 -37.77 5.54 15.31
CA LYS A 294 -38.70 6.45 16.00
C LYS A 294 -37.97 7.62 16.66
N GLN A 295 -36.89 7.34 17.41
CA GLN A 295 -36.11 8.39 18.08
C GLN A 295 -35.44 9.35 17.09
N ILE A 296 -34.94 8.86 15.96
CA ILE A 296 -34.38 9.70 14.89
C ILE A 296 -35.48 10.60 14.31
N LEU A 297 -36.65 10.04 13.99
CA LEU A 297 -37.76 10.80 13.42
C LEU A 297 -38.26 11.89 14.37
N ASP A 298 -38.36 11.62 15.67
CA ASP A 298 -38.75 12.62 16.68
C ASP A 298 -37.76 13.80 16.77
N VAL A 299 -36.48 13.58 16.43
CA VAL A 299 -35.47 14.65 16.35
C VAL A 299 -35.53 15.37 15.01
N LEU A 300 -35.71 14.64 13.91
CA LEU A 300 -35.82 15.22 12.58
C LEU A 300 -37.07 16.10 12.45
N GLU A 301 -38.21 15.70 13.02
CA GLU A 301 -39.43 16.51 13.07
C GLU A 301 -39.19 17.89 13.70
N LYS A 302 -38.32 17.98 14.71
CA LYS A 302 -37.98 19.24 15.39
C LYS A 302 -36.98 20.10 14.62
N LYS A 303 -36.21 19.51 13.71
CA LYS A 303 -35.12 20.17 12.99
C LYS A 303 -35.45 20.51 11.55
N ILE A 304 -36.36 19.78 10.93
CA ILE A 304 -36.81 19.97 9.55
C ILE A 304 -38.09 20.79 9.57
N ASP A 305 -38.22 21.70 8.61
CA ASP A 305 -39.44 22.48 8.44
C ASP A 305 -40.68 21.58 8.26
N SER A 306 -41.77 21.92 8.96
CA SER A 306 -43.02 21.14 8.97
C SER A 306 -43.66 20.91 7.59
N THR A 307 -43.36 21.76 6.60
CA THR A 307 -43.84 21.59 5.23
C THR A 307 -43.05 20.53 4.45
N ARG A 308 -41.80 20.26 4.87
CA ARG A 308 -40.88 19.29 4.26
C ARG A 308 -40.89 17.95 4.99
N PHE A 309 -41.09 17.94 6.29
CA PHE A 309 -41.13 16.71 7.08
C PHE A 309 -42.49 16.01 6.94
N LYS A 310 -42.48 14.77 6.44
CA LYS A 310 -43.65 13.90 6.38
C LYS A 310 -43.26 12.51 6.85
N TYR A 311 -43.90 12.00 7.90
CA TYR A 311 -43.63 10.65 8.42
C TYR A 311 -43.71 9.57 7.33
N THR A 312 -44.66 9.69 6.40
CA THR A 312 -44.85 8.77 5.26
C THR A 312 -43.73 8.82 4.22
N SER A 313 -42.79 9.77 4.30
CA SER A 313 -41.63 9.81 3.39
C SER A 313 -40.45 8.95 3.86
N TYR A 314 -40.51 8.42 5.09
CA TYR A 314 -39.42 7.66 5.73
C TYR A 314 -39.66 6.14 5.70
N ASP A 315 -40.29 5.65 4.63
CA ASP A 315 -40.53 4.23 4.43
C ASP A 315 -39.23 3.47 4.09
N THR A 316 -38.20 4.17 3.60
CA THR A 316 -36.90 3.58 3.28
C THR A 316 -35.82 3.98 4.30
N PRO A 317 -34.93 3.06 4.73
CA PRO A 317 -33.81 3.41 5.60
C PRO A 317 -32.86 4.45 4.97
N LEU A 318 -32.69 4.44 3.64
CA LEU A 318 -31.86 5.43 2.95
C LEU A 318 -32.32 6.88 3.16
N LYS A 319 -33.64 7.14 3.20
CA LYS A 319 -34.13 8.50 3.46
C LYS A 319 -33.86 8.94 4.90
N ILE A 320 -34.01 8.03 5.85
CA ILE A 320 -33.72 8.28 7.27
C ILE A 320 -32.25 8.66 7.44
N ILE A 321 -31.33 7.88 6.87
CA ILE A 321 -29.90 8.14 7.03
C ILE A 321 -29.45 9.42 6.32
N LYS A 322 -30.01 9.74 5.15
CA LYS A 322 -29.73 11.00 4.44
C LYS A 322 -30.09 12.21 5.29
N ASP A 323 -31.30 12.24 5.84
CA ASP A 323 -31.76 13.35 6.66
C ASP A 323 -31.06 13.39 8.03
N LEU A 324 -30.71 12.23 8.60
CA LEU A 324 -29.88 12.16 9.80
C LEU A 324 -28.54 12.89 9.59
N TYR A 325 -27.84 12.62 8.48
CA TYR A 325 -26.57 13.28 8.18
C TYR A 325 -26.72 14.76 7.80
N GLU A 326 -27.82 15.14 7.15
CA GLU A 326 -28.06 16.54 6.76
C GLU A 326 -28.41 17.43 7.96
N TYR A 327 -29.27 16.97 8.88
CA TYR A 327 -29.84 17.81 9.94
C TYR A 327 -29.27 17.51 11.33
N VAL A 328 -28.74 16.30 11.57
CA VAL A 328 -28.11 15.92 12.85
C VAL A 328 -26.59 15.92 12.75
N ASN A 329 -26.04 15.52 11.60
CA ASN A 329 -24.60 15.44 11.33
C ASN A 329 -23.84 14.62 12.41
N PRO A 330 -24.11 13.29 12.50
CA PRO A 330 -23.47 12.44 13.49
C PRO A 330 -21.95 12.44 13.31
N LYS A 331 -21.20 12.43 14.41
CA LYS A 331 -19.74 12.42 14.34
C LYS A 331 -19.24 11.07 13.79
N PRO A 332 -18.29 11.07 12.84
CA PRO A 332 -17.67 9.83 12.39
C PRO A 332 -16.86 9.19 13.52
N HIS A 333 -16.80 7.86 13.54
CA HIS A 333 -15.94 7.10 14.45
C HIS A 333 -15.36 5.87 13.74
N PRO A 334 -14.21 5.33 14.19
CA PRO A 334 -13.49 4.27 13.47
C PRO A 334 -14.36 3.08 13.07
N LEU A 335 -15.17 2.53 13.99
CA LEU A 335 -16.01 1.37 13.70
C LEU A 335 -17.06 1.64 12.60
N LEU A 336 -17.75 2.78 12.63
CA LEU A 336 -18.68 3.19 11.56
C LEU A 336 -17.99 3.35 10.22
N MET A 337 -16.80 3.94 10.20
CA MET A 337 -16.02 4.10 8.97
C MET A 337 -15.62 2.75 8.39
N GLN A 338 -15.17 1.80 9.22
CA GLN A 338 -14.81 0.46 8.76
C GLN A 338 -16.01 -0.36 8.29
N VAL A 339 -17.12 -0.35 9.04
CA VAL A 339 -18.35 -1.03 8.61
C VAL A 339 -18.83 -0.44 7.28
N THR A 340 -18.85 0.88 7.13
CA THR A 340 -19.26 1.54 5.89
C THR A 340 -18.34 1.18 4.72
N ARG A 341 -17.02 1.11 4.94
CA ARG A 341 -16.04 0.72 3.91
C ARG A 341 -16.28 -0.71 3.45
N LEU A 342 -16.41 -1.66 4.37
CA LEU A 342 -16.64 -3.07 4.04
C LEU A 342 -18.02 -3.29 3.39
N VAL A 343 -19.06 -2.56 3.82
CA VAL A 343 -20.36 -2.56 3.13
C VAL A 343 -20.26 -2.00 1.71
N THR A 344 -19.51 -0.91 1.52
CA THR A 344 -19.25 -0.31 0.20
C THR A 344 -18.51 -1.30 -0.70
N GLU A 345 -17.52 -2.02 -0.15
CA GLU A 345 -16.84 -3.12 -0.86
C GLU A 345 -17.83 -4.19 -1.27
N VAL A 346 -18.64 -4.71 -0.35
CA VAL A 346 -19.68 -5.72 -0.64
C VAL A 346 -20.60 -5.23 -1.77
N LEU A 347 -21.08 -3.99 -1.74
CA LEU A 347 -21.93 -3.42 -2.79
C LEU A 347 -21.23 -3.39 -4.15
N ILE A 348 -19.95 -2.99 -4.20
CA ILE A 348 -19.14 -3.00 -5.43
C ILE A 348 -18.99 -4.41 -5.98
N ARG A 349 -18.64 -5.39 -5.13
CA ARG A 349 -18.48 -6.78 -5.57
C ARG A 349 -19.79 -7.34 -6.10
N THR A 350 -20.89 -7.03 -5.42
CA THR A 350 -22.23 -7.40 -5.85
C THR A 350 -22.55 -6.83 -7.23
N HIS A 351 -22.28 -5.54 -7.49
CA HIS A 351 -22.49 -4.94 -8.81
C HIS A 351 -21.85 -5.77 -9.94
N TYR A 352 -20.62 -6.24 -9.73
CA TYR A 352 -19.91 -7.05 -10.72
C TYR A 352 -20.40 -8.50 -10.84
N ASN A 353 -21.00 -9.06 -9.78
CA ASN A 353 -21.54 -10.43 -9.78
C ASN A 353 -22.99 -10.51 -10.26
N VAL A 354 -23.67 -9.38 -10.44
CA VAL A 354 -25.07 -9.33 -10.86
C VAL A 354 -25.21 -9.70 -12.34
N VAL A 355 -26.20 -10.54 -12.68
CA VAL A 355 -26.54 -10.90 -14.06
C VAL A 355 -26.89 -9.67 -14.90
N GLU A 356 -26.60 -9.70 -16.20
CA GLU A 356 -26.75 -8.56 -17.11
C GLU A 356 -28.13 -7.86 -17.03
N GLU A 357 -29.20 -8.65 -16.90
CA GLU A 357 -30.59 -8.17 -16.78
C GLU A 357 -30.82 -7.25 -15.56
N LYS A 358 -30.02 -7.43 -14.51
CA LYS A 358 -30.14 -6.76 -13.22
C LYS A 358 -29.15 -5.61 -13.04
N GLN A 359 -28.25 -5.38 -14.00
CA GLN A 359 -27.35 -4.21 -14.00
C GLN A 359 -28.12 -2.88 -14.00
N LYS A 360 -29.36 -2.86 -14.52
CA LYS A 360 -30.24 -1.67 -14.47
C LYS A 360 -30.59 -1.23 -13.05
N GLU A 361 -30.49 -2.10 -12.04
CA GLU A 361 -30.71 -1.74 -10.63
C GLU A 361 -29.59 -0.85 -10.05
N TRP A 362 -28.49 -0.71 -10.78
CA TRP A 362 -27.33 0.11 -10.44
C TRP A 362 -27.26 1.43 -11.23
N SER A 363 -28.35 1.80 -11.93
CA SER A 363 -28.46 3.13 -12.53
C SER A 363 -28.60 4.21 -11.46
N SER A 364 -28.20 5.44 -11.81
CA SER A 364 -28.06 6.56 -10.86
C SER A 364 -29.33 6.91 -10.05
N ASP A 365 -30.51 6.63 -10.61
CA ASP A 365 -31.82 6.86 -10.03
C ASP A 365 -32.27 5.75 -9.06
N ARG A 366 -31.55 4.62 -9.01
CA ARG A 366 -31.95 3.43 -8.25
C ARG A 366 -31.35 3.38 -6.86
N LEU A 367 -32.01 2.62 -5.98
CA LEU A 367 -31.67 2.53 -4.57
C LEU A 367 -30.23 2.04 -4.33
N ASN A 368 -29.75 1.06 -5.12
CA ASN A 368 -28.42 0.47 -4.95
C ASN A 368 -27.33 1.52 -5.18
N TYR A 369 -27.40 2.22 -6.32
CA TYR A 369 -26.46 3.30 -6.64
C TYR A 369 -26.56 4.45 -5.64
N GLN A 370 -27.77 4.87 -5.27
CA GLN A 370 -27.94 5.95 -4.30
C GLN A 370 -27.41 5.60 -2.91
N THR A 371 -27.48 4.33 -2.51
CA THR A 371 -26.90 3.83 -1.26
C THR A 371 -25.37 3.87 -1.33
N LEU A 372 -24.80 3.35 -2.42
CA LEU A 372 -23.36 3.39 -2.66
C LEU A 372 -22.84 4.84 -2.67
N ASN A 373 -23.51 5.73 -3.41
CA ASN A 373 -23.20 7.15 -3.47
C ASN A 373 -23.26 7.82 -2.10
N PHE A 374 -24.26 7.50 -1.29
CA PHE A 374 -24.38 8.07 0.04
C PHE A 374 -23.27 7.56 0.97
N PHE A 375 -23.00 6.26 1.02
CA PHE A 375 -21.95 5.69 1.86
C PHE A 375 -20.57 6.21 1.47
N ALA A 376 -20.22 6.13 0.20
CA ALA A 376 -18.92 6.61 -0.27
C ALA A 376 -18.83 8.15 -0.23
N GLY A 377 -19.87 8.88 -0.60
CA GLY A 377 -19.84 10.35 -0.71
C GLY A 377 -20.02 11.10 0.61
N LYS A 378 -20.92 10.65 1.49
CA LYS A 378 -21.24 11.36 2.75
C LYS A 378 -20.51 10.82 3.96
N ILE A 379 -20.34 9.51 4.05
CA ILE A 379 -19.69 8.89 5.21
C ILE A 379 -18.19 8.76 4.95
N LEU A 380 -17.78 8.09 3.88
CA LEU A 380 -16.37 7.86 3.56
C LEU A 380 -15.67 9.08 2.94
N GLN A 381 -16.42 9.97 2.28
CA GLN A 381 -15.93 11.14 1.55
C GLN A 381 -14.99 10.81 0.36
N THR A 382 -15.21 9.65 -0.27
CA THR A 382 -14.39 9.08 -1.35
C THR A 382 -14.99 9.20 -2.75
N TRP A 383 -16.17 9.79 -2.89
CA TRP A 383 -16.86 9.86 -4.19
C TRP A 383 -16.17 10.83 -5.17
N PRO A 384 -15.71 10.37 -6.35
CA PRO A 384 -15.07 11.24 -7.34
C PRO A 384 -16.11 12.08 -8.10
N SER A 385 -15.66 13.18 -8.71
CA SER A 385 -16.53 14.09 -9.49
C SER A 385 -17.12 13.41 -10.73
N ASP A 386 -16.31 12.63 -11.45
CA ASP A 386 -16.71 11.86 -12.62
C ASP A 386 -16.62 10.37 -12.26
N PHE A 387 -17.71 9.83 -11.71
CA PHE A 387 -17.78 8.44 -11.27
C PHE A 387 -18.49 7.54 -12.29
N HIS A 388 -17.82 6.47 -12.72
CA HIS A 388 -18.39 5.41 -13.54
C HIS A 388 -18.40 4.08 -12.78
N ILE A 389 -19.59 3.56 -12.49
CA ILE A 389 -19.75 2.32 -11.71
C ILE A 389 -19.16 1.07 -12.37
N ASN A 390 -18.93 1.09 -13.68
CA ASN A 390 -18.29 -0.02 -14.39
C ASN A 390 -16.75 0.06 -14.36
N SER A 391 -16.18 1.20 -13.97
CA SER A 391 -14.73 1.40 -13.86
C SER A 391 -14.19 0.75 -12.60
N VAL A 392 -13.35 -0.27 -12.75
CA VAL A 392 -12.63 -0.92 -11.63
C VAL A 392 -11.80 0.11 -10.85
N LYS A 393 -11.19 1.06 -11.56
CA LYS A 393 -10.38 2.13 -10.98
C LYS A 393 -11.24 3.05 -10.10
N ASP A 394 -12.41 3.44 -10.58
CA ASP A 394 -13.30 4.36 -9.85
C ASP A 394 -13.85 3.65 -8.61
N ASN A 395 -14.27 2.40 -8.73
CA ASN A 395 -14.73 1.58 -7.60
C ASN A 395 -13.63 1.37 -6.55
N THR A 396 -12.39 1.11 -6.99
CA THR A 396 -11.24 1.01 -6.07
C THR A 396 -11.00 2.35 -5.35
N SER A 397 -11.21 3.48 -6.04
CA SER A 397 -11.05 4.81 -5.45
C SER A 397 -12.07 5.13 -4.36
N LEU A 398 -13.30 4.58 -4.43
CA LEU A 398 -14.32 4.70 -3.39
C LEU A 398 -13.88 4.11 -2.04
N LEU A 399 -12.91 3.20 -2.07
CA LEU A 399 -12.39 2.48 -0.92
C LEU A 399 -10.97 2.90 -0.56
N ASN A 400 -10.52 4.07 -1.03
CA ASN A 400 -9.16 4.55 -0.79
C ASN A 400 -8.86 4.71 0.73
N PRO A 401 -7.82 4.05 1.27
CA PRO A 401 -7.48 4.11 2.69
C PRO A 401 -6.66 5.35 3.09
N HIS A 402 -6.20 6.16 2.12
CA HIS A 402 -5.36 7.33 2.40
C HIS A 402 -6.13 8.63 2.65
N GLN A 403 -7.46 8.61 2.61
CA GLN A 403 -8.24 9.80 2.92
C GLN A 403 -8.12 10.20 4.40
N TYR A 404 -8.16 11.51 4.68
CA TYR A 404 -7.93 12.09 6.01
C TYR A 404 -8.86 11.54 7.12
N ALA A 405 -10.01 10.96 6.75
CA ALA A 405 -10.97 10.32 7.65
C ALA A 405 -11.07 8.80 7.47
N SER A 406 -10.11 8.13 6.84
CA SER A 406 -10.27 6.73 6.40
C SER A 406 -10.54 5.71 7.52
N GLY A 407 -10.13 6.03 8.75
CA GLY A 407 -10.17 5.11 9.90
C GLY A 407 -9.11 4.00 9.84
N ILE A 408 -8.30 3.96 8.77
CA ILE A 408 -7.23 2.97 8.56
C ILE A 408 -5.91 3.54 9.11
N MET A 409 -5.27 2.80 10.00
CA MET A 409 -3.97 3.18 10.56
C MET A 409 -2.90 3.27 9.46
N ARG A 410 -2.02 4.28 9.55
CA ARG A 410 -1.03 4.62 8.50
C ARG A 410 -0.23 3.41 8.00
N ASP A 411 0.22 2.56 8.91
CA ASP A 411 1.05 1.38 8.59
C ASP A 411 0.30 0.31 7.75
N TYR A 412 -1.04 0.30 7.84
CA TYR A 412 -1.90 -0.62 7.09
C TYR A 412 -2.49 -0.01 5.81
N GLN A 413 -2.36 1.31 5.59
CA GLN A 413 -2.97 1.95 4.42
C GLN A 413 -2.46 1.40 3.08
N PRO A 414 -1.15 1.18 2.87
CA PRO A 414 -0.67 0.59 1.62
C PRO A 414 -1.20 -0.83 1.41
N ALA A 415 -1.16 -1.65 2.47
CA ALA A 415 -1.66 -3.03 2.44
C ALA A 415 -3.16 -3.08 2.12
N GLU A 416 -3.97 -2.24 2.75
CA GLU A 416 -5.41 -2.18 2.50
C GLU A 416 -5.71 -1.70 1.07
N LYS A 417 -4.96 -0.71 0.56
CA LYS A 417 -5.11 -0.24 -0.83
C LYS A 417 -4.90 -1.38 -1.82
N HIS A 418 -3.86 -2.19 -1.59
CA HIS A 418 -3.54 -3.34 -2.43
C HIS A 418 -4.57 -4.47 -2.29
N ALA A 419 -5.01 -4.78 -1.07
CA ALA A 419 -6.04 -5.79 -0.80
C ALA A 419 -7.36 -5.44 -1.51
N VAL A 420 -7.82 -4.19 -1.38
CA VAL A 420 -9.02 -3.68 -2.05
C VAL A 420 -8.90 -3.78 -3.56
N ALA A 421 -7.77 -3.37 -4.15
CA ALA A 421 -7.58 -3.47 -5.59
C ALA A 421 -7.68 -4.93 -6.09
N ILE A 422 -7.12 -5.89 -5.35
CA ILE A 422 -7.23 -7.31 -5.66
C ILE A 422 -8.67 -7.80 -5.53
N LEU A 423 -9.38 -7.41 -4.47
CA LEU A 423 -10.77 -7.81 -4.20
C LEU A 423 -11.74 -7.28 -5.25
N VAL A 424 -11.62 -6.00 -5.63
CA VAL A 424 -12.49 -5.36 -6.64
C VAL A 424 -12.21 -5.97 -8.02
N SER A 425 -10.95 -6.12 -8.43
CA SER A 425 -10.62 -6.81 -9.70
C SER A 425 -11.08 -8.27 -9.70
N GLY A 426 -10.91 -8.97 -8.58
CA GLY A 426 -11.34 -10.36 -8.40
C GLY A 426 -12.85 -10.57 -8.51
N SER A 427 -13.64 -9.51 -8.33
CA SER A 427 -15.10 -9.53 -8.49
C SER A 427 -15.54 -9.59 -9.96
N LEU A 428 -14.70 -9.16 -10.91
CA LEU A 428 -14.95 -9.41 -12.33
C LEU A 428 -14.71 -10.88 -12.69
N ASN A 429 -13.56 -11.38 -12.26
CA ASN A 429 -13.13 -12.75 -12.37
C ASN A 429 -11.95 -12.95 -11.42
N ILE A 430 -11.91 -14.08 -10.74
CA ILE A 430 -10.81 -14.50 -9.85
C ILE A 430 -9.44 -14.35 -10.52
N LYS A 431 -9.32 -14.66 -11.83
CA LYS A 431 -8.08 -14.48 -12.60
C LYS A 431 -7.58 -13.02 -12.61
N GLU A 432 -8.47 -12.04 -12.70
CA GLU A 432 -8.13 -10.62 -12.70
C GLU A 432 -7.63 -10.14 -11.34
N GLY A 433 -8.12 -10.75 -10.25
CA GLY A 433 -7.57 -10.53 -8.90
C GLY A 433 -6.12 -10.97 -8.79
N LEU A 434 -5.78 -12.16 -9.28
CA LEU A 434 -4.40 -12.67 -9.31
C LEU A 434 -3.50 -11.85 -10.25
N LYS A 435 -4.01 -11.43 -11.41
CA LYS A 435 -3.29 -10.51 -12.31
C LYS A 435 -2.99 -9.18 -11.62
N THR A 436 -3.94 -8.64 -10.88
CA THR A 436 -3.75 -7.42 -10.08
C THR A 436 -2.70 -7.62 -8.99
N ALA A 437 -2.68 -8.77 -8.32
CA ALA A 437 -1.65 -9.10 -7.33
C ALA A 437 -0.24 -9.16 -7.94
N ARG A 438 -0.09 -9.75 -9.14
CA ARG A 438 1.19 -9.76 -9.88
C ARG A 438 1.65 -8.35 -10.24
N ARG A 439 0.75 -7.51 -10.77
CA ARG A 439 1.05 -6.11 -11.08
C ARG A 439 1.53 -5.35 -9.85
N ILE A 440 0.86 -5.51 -8.71
CA ILE A 440 1.27 -4.89 -7.44
C ILE A 440 2.67 -5.33 -7.04
N ARG A 441 3.01 -6.61 -7.20
CA ARG A 441 4.36 -7.12 -6.92
C ARG A 441 5.44 -6.56 -7.84
N CYS A 442 5.10 -6.25 -9.10
CA CYS A 442 6.00 -5.60 -10.05
C CYS A 442 6.20 -4.10 -9.74
N GLU A 443 5.14 -3.43 -9.29
CA GLU A 443 5.13 -1.99 -9.01
C GLU A 443 5.66 -1.63 -7.62
N SER A 444 5.65 -2.57 -6.67
CA SER A 444 5.92 -2.27 -5.25
C SER A 444 6.66 -3.39 -4.52
N GLN A 445 7.64 -3.00 -3.72
CA GLN A 445 8.30 -3.89 -2.78
C GLN A 445 7.48 -3.97 -1.50
N LEU A 446 6.77 -5.09 -1.33
CA LEU A 446 5.90 -5.30 -0.17
C LEU A 446 6.70 -5.82 1.04
N THR A 447 6.50 -5.19 2.18
CA THR A 447 6.91 -5.66 3.51
C THR A 447 6.17 -6.94 3.90
N GLN A 448 6.68 -7.66 4.89
CA GLN A 448 6.00 -8.87 5.39
C GLN A 448 4.61 -8.55 5.97
N LEU A 449 4.49 -7.44 6.71
CA LEU A 449 3.22 -6.96 7.26
C LEU A 449 2.18 -6.74 6.15
N GLU A 450 2.57 -6.07 5.07
CA GLU A 450 1.66 -5.82 3.94
C GLU A 450 1.21 -7.13 3.28
N LYS A 451 2.13 -8.07 3.07
CA LYS A 451 1.79 -9.38 2.49
C LYS A 451 0.80 -10.14 3.37
N ASP A 452 1.07 -10.23 4.67
CA ASP A 452 0.20 -10.97 5.60
C ASP A 452 -1.20 -10.34 5.67
N TRP A 453 -1.28 -9.01 5.70
CA TRP A 453 -2.55 -8.29 5.66
C TRP A 453 -3.31 -8.52 4.34
N ILE A 454 -2.64 -8.40 3.19
CA ILE A 454 -3.25 -8.64 1.87
C ILE A 454 -3.78 -10.07 1.78
N VAL A 455 -2.98 -11.05 2.18
CA VAL A 455 -3.38 -12.47 2.19
C VAL A 455 -4.62 -12.64 3.05
N ARG A 456 -4.59 -12.18 4.30
CA ARG A 456 -5.75 -12.28 5.20
C ARG A 456 -7.00 -11.64 4.58
N ARG A 457 -6.91 -10.39 4.14
CA ARG A 457 -8.05 -9.63 3.59
C ARG A 457 -8.65 -10.32 2.38
N VAL A 458 -7.83 -10.78 1.44
CA VAL A 458 -8.31 -11.45 0.24
C VAL A 458 -8.92 -12.81 0.57
N LEU A 459 -8.32 -13.58 1.48
CA LEU A 459 -8.81 -14.90 1.85
C LEU A 459 -10.07 -14.90 2.70
N SER A 460 -10.36 -13.80 3.40
CA SER A 460 -11.66 -13.62 4.07
C SER A 460 -12.85 -13.66 3.10
N VAL A 461 -12.60 -13.33 1.83
CA VAL A 461 -13.61 -13.29 0.75
C VAL A 461 -13.43 -14.47 -0.22
N TYR A 462 -12.19 -14.79 -0.59
CA TYR A 462 -11.84 -15.82 -1.56
C TYR A 462 -10.90 -16.86 -0.94
N PRO A 463 -11.36 -17.71 -0.01
CA PRO A 463 -10.49 -18.62 0.76
C PRO A 463 -9.73 -19.64 -0.11
N HIS A 464 -10.31 -20.01 -1.25
CA HIS A 464 -9.70 -20.96 -2.20
C HIS A 464 -8.45 -20.41 -2.90
N LEU A 465 -8.21 -19.09 -2.87
CA LEU A 465 -7.04 -18.46 -3.49
C LEU A 465 -5.74 -18.58 -2.68
N LYS A 466 -5.80 -19.13 -1.46
CA LYS A 466 -4.65 -19.20 -0.52
C LYS A 466 -3.34 -19.66 -1.16
N PRO A 467 -3.27 -20.80 -1.87
CA PRO A 467 -2.00 -21.27 -2.42
C PRO A 467 -1.47 -20.34 -3.52
N GLN A 468 -2.34 -19.83 -4.39
CA GLN A 468 -1.96 -19.03 -5.54
C GLN A 468 -1.52 -17.62 -5.12
N LEU A 469 -2.29 -16.96 -4.26
CA LEU A 469 -1.96 -15.63 -3.77
C LEU A 469 -0.67 -15.63 -2.94
N ASN A 470 -0.49 -16.61 -2.05
CA ASN A 470 0.76 -16.74 -1.30
C ASN A 470 1.97 -16.95 -2.21
N SER A 471 1.82 -17.77 -3.25
CA SER A 471 2.90 -18.02 -4.19
C SER A 471 3.24 -16.76 -5.00
N VAL A 472 2.24 -16.00 -5.45
CA VAL A 472 2.46 -14.71 -6.13
C VAL A 472 3.18 -13.70 -5.22
N LEU A 473 2.72 -13.55 -3.97
CA LEU A 473 3.27 -12.52 -3.08
C LEU A 473 4.66 -12.87 -2.54
N ASN A 474 4.98 -14.17 -2.39
CA ASN A 474 6.23 -14.62 -1.76
C ASN A 474 7.26 -15.23 -2.71
N LYS A 475 6.84 -15.92 -3.78
CA LYS A 475 7.73 -16.69 -4.66
C LYS A 475 7.93 -16.09 -6.05
N LEU A 476 7.03 -15.21 -6.51
CA LEU A 476 7.16 -14.59 -7.83
C LEU A 476 8.48 -13.80 -7.91
N VAL A 477 9.30 -14.14 -8.92
CA VAL A 477 10.55 -13.46 -9.20
C VAL A 477 10.25 -12.21 -10.04
N ILE A 478 10.68 -11.05 -9.53
CA ILE A 478 10.62 -9.79 -10.29
C ILE A 478 11.98 -9.57 -10.94
N PHE A 479 12.03 -9.70 -12.26
CA PHE A 479 13.27 -9.63 -13.01
C PHE A 479 13.75 -8.17 -13.14
N ASN A 480 15.05 -7.98 -12.92
CA ASN A 480 15.76 -6.72 -13.09
C ASN A 480 17.01 -6.90 -13.98
N SER A 481 17.75 -5.82 -14.20
CA SER A 481 18.94 -5.84 -15.05
C SER A 481 20.03 -6.82 -14.60
N ARG A 482 20.14 -7.12 -13.29
CA ARG A 482 21.11 -8.10 -12.76
C ARG A 482 20.72 -9.54 -13.09
N ASN A 483 19.43 -9.82 -13.26
CA ASN A 483 18.97 -11.15 -13.67
C ASN A 483 19.33 -11.44 -15.14
N LEU A 484 19.61 -10.41 -15.95
CA LEU A 484 19.91 -10.55 -17.38
C LEU A 484 21.40 -10.66 -17.68
N SER A 485 22.29 -10.34 -16.73
CA SER A 485 23.75 -10.43 -16.94
C SER A 485 24.31 -11.85 -17.01
N THR A 486 23.51 -12.87 -16.70
CA THR A 486 23.89 -14.29 -16.78
C THR A 486 23.56 -14.94 -18.12
N THR A 487 23.09 -14.17 -19.11
CA THR A 487 22.70 -14.70 -20.41
C THR A 487 23.90 -15.38 -21.09
N GLN A 488 23.81 -16.68 -21.36
CA GLN A 488 24.75 -17.35 -22.25
C GLN A 488 24.44 -16.85 -23.67
N GLU A 489 25.28 -15.95 -24.19
CA GLU A 489 25.12 -15.33 -25.53
C GLU A 489 24.88 -16.36 -26.64
N ASN A 490 25.33 -17.61 -26.45
CA ASN A 490 25.24 -18.70 -27.42
C ASN A 490 23.84 -19.34 -27.55
N SER A 491 22.92 -19.16 -26.59
CA SER A 491 21.65 -19.92 -26.59
C SER A 491 20.64 -19.47 -27.65
N PHE A 492 20.78 -18.24 -28.17
CA PHE A 492 19.84 -17.63 -29.13
C PHE A 492 20.50 -17.17 -30.43
N ALA A 493 21.80 -17.40 -30.59
CA ALA A 493 22.60 -16.85 -31.70
C ALA A 493 22.10 -17.28 -33.09
N ASP A 494 21.52 -18.47 -33.21
CA ASP A 494 21.04 -19.02 -34.48
C ASP A 494 19.55 -18.71 -34.77
N MET A 495 18.84 -18.01 -33.87
CA MET A 495 17.41 -17.75 -34.01
C MET A 495 17.12 -16.43 -34.72
N SER A 496 16.17 -16.43 -35.66
CA SER A 496 15.70 -15.19 -36.30
C SER A 496 14.87 -14.34 -35.34
N ALA A 497 14.84 -13.01 -35.58
CA ALA A 497 14.03 -12.07 -34.80
C ALA A 497 12.54 -12.47 -34.74
N THR A 498 11.98 -12.94 -35.86
CA THR A 498 10.59 -13.43 -35.94
C THR A 498 10.34 -14.65 -35.07
N THR A 499 11.29 -15.59 -35.02
CA THR A 499 11.19 -16.79 -34.19
C THR A 499 11.29 -16.44 -32.70
N LEU A 500 12.18 -15.51 -32.36
CA LEU A 500 12.32 -15.00 -30.99
C LEU A 500 11.06 -14.25 -30.54
N ILE A 501 10.45 -13.41 -31.39
CA ILE A 501 9.18 -12.74 -31.07
C ILE A 501 8.08 -13.77 -30.78
N ALA A 502 7.95 -14.81 -31.60
CA ALA A 502 6.97 -15.87 -31.39
C ALA A 502 7.23 -16.65 -30.09
N LEU A 503 8.50 -16.95 -29.79
CA LEU A 503 8.90 -17.60 -28.53
C LEU A 503 8.51 -16.75 -27.32
N VAL A 504 8.85 -15.45 -27.33
CA VAL A 504 8.52 -14.52 -26.24
C VAL A 504 7.01 -14.40 -26.06
N ASP A 505 6.24 -14.17 -27.14
CA ASP A 505 4.78 -14.04 -27.03
C ASP A 505 4.13 -15.34 -26.53
N ASN A 506 4.58 -16.50 -27.00
CA ASN A 506 4.06 -17.78 -26.54
C ASN A 506 4.40 -18.05 -25.07
N ASN A 507 5.65 -17.86 -24.67
CA ASN A 507 6.07 -18.10 -23.30
C ASN A 507 5.40 -17.12 -22.31
N LEU A 508 5.19 -15.86 -22.69
CA LEU A 508 4.43 -14.90 -21.89
C LEU A 508 2.94 -15.27 -21.77
N LYS A 509 2.33 -15.86 -22.81
CA LYS A 509 0.95 -16.37 -22.73
C LYS A 509 0.85 -17.59 -21.84
N VAL A 510 1.76 -18.56 -22.02
CA VAL A 510 1.78 -19.81 -21.24
C VAL A 510 2.00 -19.51 -19.75
N SER A 511 2.98 -18.65 -19.41
CA SER A 511 3.27 -18.27 -18.03
C SER A 511 2.08 -17.63 -17.32
N GLN A 512 1.29 -16.81 -18.01
CA GLN A 512 0.09 -16.17 -17.45
C GLN A 512 -1.02 -17.15 -17.06
N ASP A 513 -1.10 -18.31 -17.70
CA ASP A 513 -2.10 -19.34 -17.42
C ASP A 513 -1.61 -20.43 -16.45
N LEU A 514 -0.32 -20.43 -16.07
CA LEU A 514 0.23 -21.39 -15.11
C LEU A 514 -0.23 -21.10 -13.68
N GLN A 515 -0.50 -22.18 -12.95
CA GLN A 515 -0.78 -22.13 -11.51
C GLN A 515 0.48 -22.34 -10.66
N ASP A 516 1.50 -22.96 -11.26
CA ASP A 516 2.78 -23.27 -10.61
C ASP A 516 3.74 -22.09 -10.81
N ILE A 517 3.96 -21.31 -9.74
CA ILE A 517 4.82 -20.11 -9.77
C ILE A 517 6.28 -20.47 -10.06
N ASP A 518 6.75 -21.65 -9.67
CA ASP A 518 8.14 -22.04 -9.89
C ASP A 518 8.38 -22.28 -11.40
N LYS A 519 7.44 -22.96 -12.07
CA LYS A 519 7.44 -23.10 -13.54
C LYS A 519 7.16 -21.77 -14.27
N GLU A 520 6.26 -20.94 -13.73
CA GLU A 520 6.02 -19.59 -14.25
C GLU A 520 7.31 -18.78 -14.29
N ASN A 521 8.09 -18.81 -13.20
CA ASN A 521 9.38 -18.13 -13.11
C ASN A 521 10.40 -18.68 -14.13
N GLU A 522 10.46 -20.00 -14.33
CA GLU A 522 11.35 -20.63 -15.33
C GLU A 522 11.01 -20.17 -16.77
N ILE A 523 9.74 -20.24 -17.15
CA ILE A 523 9.27 -19.81 -18.48
C ILE A 523 9.46 -18.31 -18.67
N ASN A 524 9.18 -17.51 -17.64
CA ASN A 524 9.44 -16.07 -17.67
C ASN A 524 10.92 -15.77 -17.84
N ASN A 525 11.81 -16.51 -17.17
CA ASN A 525 13.24 -16.35 -17.32
C ASN A 525 13.67 -16.58 -18.78
N GLU A 526 13.21 -17.66 -19.41
CA GLU A 526 13.49 -17.94 -20.82
C GLU A 526 12.95 -16.83 -21.75
N ALA A 527 11.69 -16.41 -21.56
CA ALA A 527 11.08 -15.35 -22.36
C ALA A 527 11.83 -14.02 -22.24
N LEU A 528 12.27 -13.66 -21.03
CA LEU A 528 12.95 -12.40 -20.78
C LEU A 528 14.39 -12.39 -21.29
N HIS A 529 15.10 -13.53 -21.25
CA HIS A 529 16.39 -13.66 -21.90
C HIS A 529 16.29 -13.58 -23.43
N ALA A 530 15.29 -14.25 -24.03
CA ALA A 530 15.01 -14.14 -25.46
C ALA A 530 14.66 -12.70 -25.87
N LEU A 531 13.83 -12.01 -25.06
CA LEU A 531 13.48 -10.60 -25.28
C LEU A 531 14.69 -9.68 -25.13
N HIS A 532 15.56 -9.93 -24.14
CA HIS A 532 16.80 -9.17 -23.98
C HIS A 532 17.66 -9.30 -25.23
N HIS A 533 17.94 -10.53 -25.66
CA HIS A 533 18.74 -10.80 -26.86
C HIS A 533 18.14 -10.15 -28.12
N LEU A 534 16.82 -10.23 -28.27
CA LEU A 534 16.08 -9.59 -29.35
C LEU A 534 16.29 -8.07 -29.38
N ILE A 535 16.26 -7.40 -28.22
CA ILE A 535 16.39 -5.94 -28.10
C ILE A 535 17.87 -5.48 -28.17
N THR A 536 18.84 -6.33 -27.83
CA THR A 536 20.25 -5.89 -27.77
C THR A 536 21.10 -6.35 -28.95
N HIS A 537 20.80 -7.50 -29.55
CA HIS A 537 21.67 -8.15 -30.53
C HIS A 537 21.04 -8.35 -31.91
N CYS A 538 19.71 -8.36 -32.03
CA CYS A 538 19.04 -8.50 -33.31
C CYS A 538 18.86 -7.16 -34.03
N GLN A 539 18.96 -7.17 -35.36
CA GLN A 539 18.50 -6.07 -36.21
C GLN A 539 16.98 -6.20 -36.38
N LEU A 540 16.24 -5.25 -35.80
CA LEU A 540 14.80 -5.23 -35.83
C LEU A 540 14.29 -4.25 -36.88
N ASP A 541 13.20 -4.61 -37.56
CA ASP A 541 12.46 -3.65 -38.38
C ASP A 541 11.46 -2.84 -37.54
N ILE A 542 10.79 -1.89 -38.19
CA ILE A 542 9.88 -0.94 -37.54
C ILE A 542 8.58 -1.59 -37.07
N GLU A 543 8.10 -2.62 -37.77
CA GLU A 543 6.91 -3.35 -37.37
C GLU A 543 7.20 -4.22 -36.13
N GLN A 544 8.37 -4.86 -36.12
CA GLN A 544 8.87 -5.65 -34.99
C GLN A 544 9.09 -4.77 -33.75
N LEU A 545 9.75 -3.61 -33.88
CA LEU A 545 9.92 -2.67 -32.76
C LEU A 545 8.57 -2.18 -32.23
N SER A 546 7.64 -1.85 -33.13
CA SER A 546 6.29 -1.42 -32.76
C SER A 546 5.56 -2.52 -31.98
N PHE A 547 5.62 -3.76 -32.45
CA PHE A 547 5.02 -4.90 -31.76
C PHE A 547 5.64 -5.14 -30.38
N ILE A 548 6.97 -5.13 -30.28
CA ILE A 548 7.67 -5.31 -29.00
C ILE A 548 7.28 -4.20 -28.02
N TYR A 549 7.26 -2.95 -28.46
CA TYR A 549 6.97 -1.79 -27.61
C TYR A 549 5.51 -1.74 -27.14
N HIS A 550 4.55 -1.98 -28.04
CA HIS A 550 3.13 -1.82 -27.76
C HIS A 550 2.45 -3.09 -27.23
N GLN A 551 2.98 -4.29 -27.53
CA GLN A 551 2.34 -5.56 -27.16
C GLN A 551 3.14 -6.34 -26.10
N LEU A 552 4.43 -6.57 -26.31
CA LEU A 552 5.22 -7.43 -25.43
C LEU A 552 5.65 -6.73 -24.15
N LEU A 553 6.24 -5.54 -24.28
CA LEU A 553 6.84 -4.82 -23.17
C LEU A 553 5.83 -4.44 -22.06
N PRO A 554 4.59 -3.99 -22.36
CA PRO A 554 3.57 -3.75 -21.34
C PRO A 554 3.15 -5.04 -20.63
N ARG A 555 3.04 -6.17 -21.34
CA ARG A 555 2.72 -7.47 -20.72
C ARG A 555 3.81 -7.90 -19.75
N CYS A 556 5.08 -7.74 -20.10
CA CYS A 556 6.18 -8.01 -19.18
C CYS A 556 6.08 -7.14 -17.93
N LYS A 557 5.83 -5.82 -18.10
CA LYS A 557 5.71 -4.85 -16.99
C LYS A 557 4.63 -5.23 -15.99
N GLU A 558 3.47 -5.65 -16.48
CA GLU A 558 2.35 -6.02 -15.62
C GLU A 558 2.52 -7.39 -14.95
N HIS A 559 3.46 -8.21 -15.44
CA HIS A 559 3.54 -9.64 -15.08
C HIS A 559 4.79 -10.02 -14.29
N CYS A 560 5.99 -9.62 -14.73
CA CYS A 560 7.23 -10.21 -14.23
C CYS A 560 8.46 -9.29 -14.18
N ILE A 561 8.43 -8.04 -14.68
CA ILE A 561 9.63 -7.16 -14.66
C ILE A 561 9.49 -5.96 -13.73
N SER A 562 10.63 -5.48 -13.27
CA SER A 562 10.76 -4.22 -12.53
C SER A 562 10.58 -2.98 -13.43
N GLU A 563 10.15 -1.87 -12.82
CA GLU A 563 10.03 -0.57 -13.51
C GLU A 563 11.37 -0.09 -14.10
N GLU A 564 12.48 -0.39 -13.43
CA GLU A 564 13.83 -0.05 -13.90
C GLU A 564 14.17 -0.76 -15.20
N LEU A 565 13.92 -2.07 -15.27
CA LEU A 565 14.16 -2.86 -16.46
C LEU A 565 13.23 -2.45 -17.61
N PHE A 566 11.95 -2.18 -17.30
CA PHE A 566 11.00 -1.65 -18.28
C PHE A 566 11.52 -0.35 -18.92
N LYS A 567 11.96 0.62 -18.12
CA LYS A 567 12.52 1.89 -18.62
C LYS A 567 13.78 1.69 -19.45
N TYR A 568 14.66 0.78 -19.02
CA TYR A 568 15.86 0.43 -19.78
C TYR A 568 15.52 -0.11 -21.17
N TRP A 569 14.62 -1.08 -21.28
CA TRP A 569 14.21 -1.62 -22.57
C TRP A 569 13.45 -0.61 -23.43
N GLN A 570 12.63 0.25 -22.84
CA GLN A 570 12.03 1.37 -23.57
C GLN A 570 13.08 2.29 -24.20
N GLN A 571 14.17 2.59 -23.49
CA GLN A 571 15.26 3.41 -24.01
C GLN A 571 16.03 2.71 -25.14
N GLN A 572 16.29 1.40 -25.02
CA GLN A 572 16.94 0.64 -26.08
C GLN A 572 16.09 0.58 -27.35
N ILE A 573 14.78 0.35 -27.21
CA ILE A 573 13.85 0.37 -28.35
C ILE A 573 13.82 1.75 -29.02
N LYS A 574 13.77 2.83 -28.23
CA LYS A 574 13.85 4.20 -28.76
C LYS A 574 15.16 4.49 -29.48
N LYS A 575 16.28 3.96 -28.97
CA LYS A 575 17.59 4.08 -29.61
C LYS A 575 17.59 3.37 -30.97
N GLN A 576 17.15 2.11 -31.04
CA GLN A 576 17.05 1.39 -32.31
C GLN A 576 16.10 2.07 -33.29
N GLN A 577 14.94 2.56 -32.82
CA GLN A 577 14.02 3.34 -33.64
C GLN A 577 14.73 4.56 -34.24
N SER A 578 15.48 5.31 -33.43
CA SER A 578 16.22 6.49 -33.92
C SER A 578 17.25 6.13 -35.00
N GLU A 579 17.84 4.94 -34.95
CA GLU A 579 18.77 4.44 -35.96
C GLU A 579 18.04 4.08 -37.27
N LEU A 580 16.87 3.46 -37.19
CA LEU A 580 16.03 3.13 -38.36
C LEU A 580 15.38 4.35 -39.04
N LEU A 581 15.33 5.49 -38.34
CA LEU A 581 14.87 6.76 -38.89
C LEU A 581 15.99 7.56 -39.58
N ARG A 582 17.22 7.01 -39.66
CA ARG A 582 18.33 7.63 -40.38
C ARG A 582 18.36 7.16 -41.82
N PHE A 583 18.28 8.09 -42.75
CA PHE A 583 18.25 7.80 -44.18
C PHE A 583 19.46 8.36 -44.92
N ASN A 584 19.84 7.67 -45.99
CA ASN A 584 20.64 8.25 -47.08
C ASN A 584 19.72 8.81 -48.17
N ALA A 585 20.20 9.80 -48.93
CA ALA A 585 19.41 10.42 -50.00
C ALA A 585 18.93 9.43 -51.07
N THR A 586 19.71 8.37 -51.31
CA THR A 586 19.39 7.32 -52.29
C THR A 586 18.30 6.36 -51.83
N GLU A 587 18.00 6.30 -50.54
CA GLU A 587 17.03 5.37 -49.93
C GLU A 587 15.65 6.02 -49.74
N THR A 588 15.52 7.31 -50.06
CA THR A 588 14.33 8.11 -49.71
C THR A 588 13.33 8.30 -50.85
N SER A 589 13.64 7.85 -52.06
CA SER A 589 12.74 7.96 -53.21
C SER A 589 11.50 7.09 -53.01
N PHE A 590 10.31 7.65 -53.20
CA PHE A 590 9.04 6.92 -53.19
C PHE A 590 8.64 6.52 -54.61
N LYS A 591 8.11 5.31 -54.77
CA LYS A 591 7.40 4.96 -56.01
C LYS A 591 6.05 5.71 -56.05
N PRO A 592 5.53 6.12 -57.22
CA PRO A 592 4.26 6.85 -57.30
C PRO A 592 3.09 6.13 -56.60
N SER A 593 3.01 4.80 -56.76
CA SER A 593 2.00 3.96 -56.11
C SER A 593 2.16 3.88 -54.59
N GLU A 594 3.39 3.94 -54.08
CA GLU A 594 3.70 3.93 -52.64
C GLU A 594 3.32 5.26 -51.99
N LEU A 595 3.60 6.37 -52.68
CA LEU A 595 3.23 7.71 -52.23
C LEU A 595 1.70 7.88 -52.20
N GLU A 596 0.98 7.41 -53.23
CA GLU A 596 -0.49 7.45 -53.24
C GLU A 596 -1.12 6.66 -52.08
N LEU A 597 -0.55 5.51 -51.74
CA LEU A 597 -1.02 4.70 -50.63
C LEU A 597 -0.77 5.38 -49.28
N LEU A 598 0.45 5.90 -49.08
CA LEU A 598 0.83 6.64 -47.88
C LEU A 598 -0.08 7.87 -47.65
N LEU A 599 -0.40 8.60 -48.71
CA LEU A 599 -1.29 9.78 -48.65
C LEU A 599 -2.73 9.41 -48.31
N LYS A 600 -3.18 8.20 -48.65
CA LYS A 600 -4.50 7.69 -48.23
C LYS A 600 -4.51 7.27 -46.77
N GLU A 601 -3.42 6.65 -46.29
CA GLU A 601 -3.33 6.11 -44.93
C GLU A 601 -3.01 7.18 -43.88
N ASN A 602 -2.26 8.22 -44.25
CA ASN A 602 -1.83 9.29 -43.35
C ASN A 602 -2.36 10.66 -43.81
N THR A 603 -3.59 10.98 -43.40
CA THR A 603 -4.30 12.21 -43.79
C THR A 603 -3.59 13.49 -43.35
N GLU A 604 -2.88 13.47 -42.21
CA GLU A 604 -2.09 14.62 -41.73
C GLU A 604 -0.88 14.89 -42.64
N ILE A 605 -0.16 13.84 -43.07
CA ILE A 605 0.95 13.98 -44.02
C ILE A 605 0.45 14.51 -45.36
N ALA A 606 -0.69 14.00 -45.85
CA ALA A 606 -1.31 14.51 -47.07
C ALA A 606 -1.70 15.99 -46.97
N THR A 607 -2.23 16.40 -45.81
CA THR A 607 -2.57 17.80 -45.55
C THR A 607 -1.33 18.70 -45.58
N ILE A 608 -0.21 18.25 -45.00
CA ILE A 608 1.06 18.99 -45.04
C ILE A 608 1.55 19.16 -46.49
N LEU A 609 1.54 18.08 -47.28
CA LEU A 609 2.03 18.13 -48.66
C LEU A 609 1.14 18.99 -49.58
N ASN A 610 -0.17 19.02 -49.35
CA ASN A 610 -1.11 19.82 -50.13
C ASN A 610 -1.11 21.31 -49.75
N ASN A 611 -1.04 21.62 -48.46
CA ASN A 611 -1.17 23.00 -47.96
C ASN A 611 0.13 23.81 -48.06
N TYR A 612 1.29 23.14 -48.02
CA TYR A 612 2.59 23.80 -48.06
C TYR A 612 3.30 23.50 -49.39
N GLN A 613 3.19 24.42 -50.35
CA GLN A 613 3.86 24.31 -51.66
C GLN A 613 5.32 24.78 -51.62
N GLU A 614 5.65 25.70 -50.72
CA GLU A 614 7.02 26.18 -50.47
C GLU A 614 7.90 25.08 -49.85
N PRO A 615 9.03 24.68 -50.49
CA PRO A 615 9.86 23.55 -50.04
C PRO A 615 10.36 23.68 -48.60
N PHE A 616 10.84 24.87 -48.20
CA PHE A 616 11.36 25.10 -46.85
C PHE A 616 10.28 24.95 -45.79
N GLN A 617 9.08 25.52 -46.02
CA GLN A 617 7.95 25.40 -45.11
C GLN A 617 7.45 23.97 -45.04
N ARG A 618 7.34 23.29 -46.18
CA ARG A 618 6.93 21.89 -46.25
C ARG A 618 7.83 21.00 -45.40
N ILE A 619 9.16 21.11 -45.54
CA ILE A 619 10.10 20.29 -44.79
C ILE A 619 10.04 20.62 -43.30
N LEU A 620 9.95 21.90 -42.92
CA LEU A 620 9.81 22.32 -41.53
C LEU A 620 8.55 21.71 -40.88
N MET A 621 7.41 21.74 -41.58
CA MET A 621 6.16 21.17 -41.10
C MET A 621 6.22 19.64 -41.00
N LEU A 622 6.87 18.97 -41.95
CA LEU A 622 7.13 17.53 -41.86
C LEU A 622 8.01 17.19 -40.65
N CYS A 623 9.10 17.93 -40.41
CA CYS A 623 9.96 17.73 -39.23
C CYS A 623 9.22 17.99 -37.91
N SER A 624 8.37 19.01 -37.85
CA SER A 624 7.55 19.29 -36.65
C SER A 624 6.52 18.18 -36.38
N HIS A 625 5.86 17.69 -37.44
CA HIS A 625 4.94 16.56 -37.32
C HIS A 625 5.67 15.27 -36.93
N LEU A 626 6.86 15.03 -37.49
CA LEU A 626 7.73 13.90 -37.13
C LEU A 626 8.11 13.90 -35.65
N GLN A 627 8.48 15.06 -35.09
CA GLN A 627 8.77 15.16 -33.64
C GLN A 627 7.58 14.70 -32.80
N ARG A 628 6.36 15.14 -33.15
CA ARG A 628 5.14 14.67 -32.48
C ARG A 628 4.91 13.17 -32.64
N LEU A 629 5.17 12.60 -33.81
CA LEU A 629 5.02 11.17 -34.06
C LEU A 629 6.04 10.32 -33.28
N VAL A 630 7.26 10.82 -33.12
CA VAL A 630 8.30 10.18 -32.29
C VAL A 630 7.91 10.24 -30.81
N GLU A 631 7.38 11.38 -30.35
CA GLU A 631 6.86 11.52 -28.98
C GLU A 631 5.65 10.63 -28.71
N SER A 632 4.73 10.52 -29.69
CA SER A 632 3.56 9.65 -29.61
C SER A 632 3.86 8.18 -29.93
N LEU A 633 5.11 7.84 -30.26
CA LEU A 633 5.58 6.47 -30.54
C LEU A 633 4.80 5.77 -31.68
N ASN A 634 4.44 6.53 -32.72
CA ASN A 634 3.88 5.97 -33.94
C ASN A 634 5.01 5.59 -34.91
N PHE A 635 5.54 4.37 -34.74
CA PHE A 635 6.75 3.89 -35.40
C PHE A 635 6.68 3.94 -36.95
N SER A 636 5.57 3.49 -37.54
CA SER A 636 5.42 3.44 -39.01
C SER A 636 5.30 4.83 -39.62
N ALA A 637 4.36 5.65 -39.12
CA ALA A 637 4.16 7.01 -39.63
C ALA A 637 5.40 7.89 -39.43
N ALA A 638 6.15 7.70 -38.33
CA ALA A 638 7.41 8.41 -38.11
C ALA A 638 8.46 8.07 -39.18
N LYS A 639 8.57 6.81 -39.59
CA LYS A 639 9.47 6.39 -40.68
C LYS A 639 9.14 7.07 -41.98
N ASP A 640 7.87 7.03 -42.35
CA ASP A 640 7.37 7.57 -43.60
C ASP A 640 7.53 9.09 -43.65
N CYS A 641 7.22 9.77 -42.55
CA CYS A 641 7.40 11.20 -42.42
C CYS A 641 8.88 11.62 -42.47
N ALA A 642 9.77 10.88 -41.79
CA ALA A 642 11.22 11.10 -41.85
C ALA A 642 11.76 10.90 -43.27
N ARG A 643 11.39 9.80 -43.93
CA ARG A 643 11.78 9.51 -45.32
C ARG A 643 11.29 10.60 -46.27
N LEU A 644 10.06 11.09 -46.10
CA LEU A 644 9.51 12.20 -46.88
C LEU A 644 10.25 13.51 -46.64
N ALA A 645 10.57 13.85 -45.39
CA ALA A 645 11.30 15.06 -45.05
C ALA A 645 12.69 15.06 -45.70
N VAL A 646 13.41 13.94 -45.61
CA VAL A 646 14.72 13.77 -46.25
C VAL A 646 14.61 13.80 -47.78
N ASN A 647 13.58 13.15 -48.37
CA ASN A 647 13.37 13.16 -49.82
C ASN A 647 13.07 14.58 -50.36
N ASN A 648 12.24 15.35 -49.65
CA ASN A 648 11.93 16.73 -50.02
C ASN A 648 13.17 17.62 -49.91
N PHE A 649 14.02 17.40 -48.89
CA PHE A 649 15.28 18.13 -48.77
C PHE A 649 16.30 17.74 -49.85
N ALA A 650 16.38 16.46 -50.22
CA ALA A 650 17.21 16.02 -51.35
C ALA A 650 16.79 16.72 -52.65
N SER A 651 15.47 16.75 -52.91
CA SER A 651 14.90 17.43 -54.08
C SER A 651 15.17 18.94 -54.06
N LEU A 652 15.08 19.56 -52.88
CA LEU A 652 15.45 20.97 -52.70
C LEU A 652 16.94 21.17 -53.05
N LEU A 653 17.85 20.35 -52.53
CA LEU A 653 19.29 20.42 -52.82
C LEU A 653 19.59 20.25 -54.31
N ASP A 654 18.94 19.33 -55.00
CA ASP A 654 19.13 19.12 -56.44
C ASP A 654 18.62 20.32 -57.26
N THR A 655 17.50 20.91 -56.84
CA THR A 655 16.97 22.15 -57.43
C THR A 655 17.97 23.29 -57.23
N LEU A 656 18.49 23.46 -56.01
CA LEU A 656 19.50 24.47 -55.68
C LEU A 656 20.78 24.32 -56.54
N VAL A 657 21.18 23.09 -56.87
CA VAL A 657 22.37 22.81 -57.69
C VAL A 657 22.11 23.00 -59.19
N SER A 658 20.89 22.74 -59.66
CA SER A 658 20.56 22.70 -61.09
C SER A 658 20.03 24.02 -61.65
N THR A 659 19.51 24.92 -60.81
CA THR A 659 19.06 26.24 -61.26
C THR A 659 20.25 27.15 -61.58
N SER A 660 20.32 27.60 -62.83
CA SER A 660 21.33 28.53 -63.35
C SER A 660 21.19 29.97 -62.84
N SER A 661 20.27 30.26 -61.92
CA SER A 661 20.14 31.57 -61.27
C SER A 661 21.01 31.65 -60.01
N PRO A 662 21.70 32.77 -59.73
CA PRO A 662 22.46 32.94 -58.51
C PRO A 662 21.53 32.88 -57.29
N LEU A 663 21.73 31.86 -56.46
CA LEU A 663 21.01 31.68 -55.20
C LEU A 663 21.29 32.83 -54.23
N THR A 664 20.28 33.21 -53.46
CA THR A 664 20.49 34.22 -52.41
C THR A 664 21.23 33.60 -51.23
N LYS A 665 22.14 34.35 -50.60
CA LYS A 665 22.81 33.94 -49.34
C LYS A 665 21.80 33.50 -48.26
N LYS A 666 20.59 34.07 -48.28
CA LYS A 666 19.51 33.77 -47.36
C LYS A 666 18.94 32.35 -47.54
N GLU A 667 18.78 31.87 -48.77
CA GLU A 667 18.27 30.52 -49.05
C GLU A 667 19.26 29.44 -48.62
N VAL A 668 20.55 29.65 -48.90
CA VAL A 668 21.62 28.74 -48.44
C VAL A 668 21.70 28.72 -46.91
N ALA A 669 21.62 29.89 -46.26
CA ALA A 669 21.60 29.98 -44.80
C ALA A 669 20.38 29.26 -44.19
N ASN A 670 19.19 29.41 -44.78
CA ASN A 670 17.99 28.71 -44.35
C ASN A 670 18.11 27.19 -44.53
N ALA A 671 18.72 26.73 -45.62
CA ALA A 671 18.95 25.30 -45.86
C ALA A 671 19.94 24.70 -44.86
N ILE A 672 20.99 25.44 -44.49
CA ILE A 672 21.94 25.04 -43.46
C ILE A 672 21.25 24.93 -42.09
N MET A 673 20.43 25.92 -41.72
CA MET A 673 19.67 25.88 -40.47
C MET A 673 18.72 24.68 -40.43
N LEU A 674 17.94 24.48 -41.48
CA LEU A 674 16.99 23.36 -41.57
C LEU A 674 17.71 22.00 -41.50
N LEU A 675 18.88 21.88 -42.16
CA LEU A 675 19.70 20.68 -42.10
C LEU A 675 20.20 20.39 -40.68
N LYS A 676 20.71 21.41 -39.99
CA LYS A 676 21.32 21.27 -38.66
C LYS A 676 20.28 21.10 -37.55
N ASP A 677 19.26 21.94 -37.56
CA ASP A 677 18.34 22.08 -36.44
C ASP A 677 17.16 21.09 -36.53
N ASN A 678 16.83 20.61 -37.74
CA ASN A 678 15.66 19.75 -37.95
C ASN A 678 16.00 18.39 -38.56
N LEU A 679 16.85 18.30 -39.58
CA LEU A 679 17.09 17.05 -40.31
C LEU A 679 18.26 16.21 -39.79
N GLN A 680 19.22 16.81 -39.09
CA GLN A 680 20.42 16.12 -38.60
C GLN A 680 20.13 14.78 -37.89
N PRO A 681 19.10 14.66 -37.02
CA PRO A 681 18.81 13.40 -36.34
C PRO A 681 18.37 12.25 -37.27
N TYR A 682 17.90 12.57 -38.47
CA TYR A 682 17.27 11.65 -39.43
C TYR A 682 18.15 11.35 -40.64
N LEU A 683 19.42 11.77 -40.60
CA LEU A 683 20.40 11.53 -41.65
C LEU A 683 21.49 10.61 -41.15
N SER A 684 22.05 9.80 -42.05
CA SER A 684 23.32 9.14 -41.75
C SER A 684 24.42 10.19 -41.60
N GLU A 685 25.44 9.90 -40.79
CA GLU A 685 26.55 10.83 -40.57
C GLU A 685 27.25 11.21 -41.89
N LYS A 686 27.40 10.23 -42.80
CA LYS A 686 27.97 10.44 -44.14
C LYS A 686 27.08 11.36 -44.98
N GLN A 687 25.77 11.16 -44.96
CA GLN A 687 24.82 11.98 -45.73
C GLN A 687 24.78 13.41 -45.21
N TYR A 688 24.74 13.60 -43.88
CA TYR A 688 24.79 14.91 -43.24
C TYR A 688 26.07 15.65 -43.61
N ALA A 689 27.25 15.01 -43.48
CA ALA A 689 28.52 15.62 -43.84
C ALA A 689 28.60 16.00 -45.33
N SER A 690 28.06 15.15 -46.21
CA SER A 690 27.98 15.40 -47.65
C SER A 690 27.10 16.61 -47.98
N TRP A 691 25.89 16.68 -47.42
CA TRP A 691 24.98 17.81 -47.64
C TRP A 691 25.47 19.11 -47.01
N TYR A 692 26.03 19.05 -45.81
CA TYR A 692 26.57 20.21 -45.13
C TYR A 692 27.76 20.81 -45.90
N SER A 693 28.69 19.97 -46.38
CA SER A 693 29.82 20.43 -47.20
C SER A 693 29.37 20.98 -48.55
N LYS A 694 28.38 20.37 -49.21
CA LYS A 694 27.77 20.91 -50.44
C LYS A 694 27.22 22.32 -50.23
N LEU A 695 26.48 22.55 -49.14
CA LEU A 695 25.89 23.86 -48.84
C LEU A 695 26.95 24.92 -48.49
N LEU A 696 28.05 24.55 -47.83
CA LEU A 696 29.16 25.47 -47.54
C LEU A 696 29.95 25.86 -48.79
N ASN A 697 30.10 24.94 -49.75
CA ASN A 697 30.89 25.14 -50.96
C ASN A 697 30.11 25.81 -52.09
N PHE A 698 28.86 26.25 -51.86
CA PHE A 698 28.09 26.96 -52.89
C PHE A 698 28.78 28.28 -53.24
N PRO A 699 29.07 28.54 -54.54
CA PRO A 699 29.77 29.74 -54.96
C PRO A 699 28.93 30.97 -54.65
N SER A 700 29.27 31.67 -53.56
CA SER A 700 28.72 32.98 -53.29
C SER A 700 29.15 33.93 -54.41
N SER A 701 28.19 34.47 -55.16
CA SER A 701 28.47 35.45 -56.21
C SER A 701 29.10 36.70 -55.59
N HIS A 702 30.38 36.88 -55.92
CA HIS A 702 31.29 38.03 -55.73
C HIS A 702 31.33 38.83 -54.40
N ALA A 703 32.48 38.63 -53.75
CA ALA A 703 33.40 39.62 -53.14
C ALA A 703 33.04 40.31 -51.81
N SER A 704 33.75 39.92 -50.75
CA SER A 704 34.84 40.77 -50.25
C SER A 704 35.90 39.91 -49.56
N SER A 705 37.14 40.03 -50.04
CA SER A 705 38.34 39.56 -49.36
C SER A 705 38.39 40.11 -47.94
N THR A 706 38.21 39.24 -46.96
CA THR A 706 38.86 39.38 -45.67
C THR A 706 39.25 37.97 -45.25
N GLU A 707 40.56 37.70 -45.27
CA GLU A 707 41.13 36.57 -44.57
C GLU A 707 40.60 36.57 -43.13
N VAL A 708 39.83 35.56 -42.77
CA VAL A 708 39.74 35.10 -41.40
C VAL A 708 40.35 33.71 -41.39
N VAL A 709 41.62 33.67 -41.03
CA VAL A 709 42.39 32.48 -40.72
C VAL A 709 41.68 31.71 -39.61
N PHE A 710 41.25 30.47 -39.86
CA PHE A 710 41.02 29.48 -38.82
C PHE A 710 41.23 28.06 -39.36
N PHE A 711 42.48 27.60 -39.30
CA PHE A 711 42.85 26.22 -38.94
C PHE A 711 44.34 26.24 -38.55
N HIS A 712 44.64 26.29 -37.26
CA HIS A 712 45.82 25.61 -36.75
C HIS A 712 45.35 24.33 -36.07
N ALA A 713 45.71 23.21 -36.68
CA ALA A 713 45.65 21.90 -36.10
C ALA A 713 46.41 21.88 -34.77
N ALA A 714 45.76 21.49 -33.69
CA ALA A 714 46.44 21.03 -32.50
C ALA A 714 46.72 19.53 -32.68
N SER A 715 47.85 19.23 -33.30
CA SER A 715 48.57 17.99 -33.13
C SER A 715 48.93 17.82 -31.65
N PHE A 716 48.50 16.71 -31.04
CA PHE A 716 49.02 16.27 -29.75
C PHE A 716 50.53 15.97 -29.88
N PRO A 717 51.40 16.49 -29.01
CA PRO A 717 52.80 16.12 -29.02
C PRO A 717 52.99 14.77 -28.33
N GLU A 718 53.64 13.86 -29.04
CA GLU A 718 54.42 12.78 -28.46
C GLU A 718 55.33 13.35 -27.36
N LYS A 719 55.37 12.68 -26.19
CA LYS A 719 56.44 12.85 -25.22
C LYS A 719 57.25 11.55 -25.15
N PRO A 720 58.59 11.65 -25.12
CA PRO A 720 59.49 10.54 -25.31
C PRO A 720 59.65 9.69 -24.04
N SER A 721 60.04 8.45 -24.27
CA SER A 721 60.66 7.55 -23.30
C SER A 721 61.90 8.18 -22.67
N ASP A 722 62.04 8.12 -21.34
CA ASP A 722 63.15 7.37 -20.76
C ASP A 722 62.99 7.03 -19.26
N LYS A 723 63.82 6.06 -18.86
CA LYS A 723 63.83 5.11 -17.74
C LYS A 723 63.85 5.62 -16.28
N SER A 724 63.50 4.63 -15.43
CA SER A 724 64.00 4.29 -14.08
C SER A 724 63.54 5.09 -12.84
N ALA A 725 62.70 4.48 -12.00
CA ALA A 725 63.09 3.88 -10.71
C ALA A 725 61.84 3.46 -9.89
N GLU A 726 61.81 2.19 -9.46
CA GLU A 726 61.02 1.66 -8.32
C GLU A 726 61.48 2.30 -6.99
N PRO A 727 60.88 1.96 -5.81
CA PRO A 727 59.46 1.72 -5.46
C PRO A 727 59.08 2.43 -4.14
N THR A 728 57.80 2.51 -3.74
CA THR A 728 57.37 2.10 -2.38
C THR A 728 55.86 2.14 -2.16
N ILE A 729 55.44 1.13 -1.40
CA ILE A 729 54.15 0.83 -0.79
C ILE A 729 53.76 1.90 0.24
N THR A 730 52.48 2.30 0.31
CA THR A 730 51.66 2.23 1.54
C THR A 730 50.21 2.70 1.29
N LYS A 731 49.26 1.92 1.80
CA LYS A 731 47.84 2.25 2.03
C LYS A 731 47.69 3.39 3.05
N PRO A 732 46.53 4.08 3.09
CA PRO A 732 45.35 3.58 3.81
C PRO A 732 44.23 3.04 2.91
#